data_AF-A0A8K0NR31-F1
#
_entry.id   AF-A0A8K0NR31-F1
#
_cell.length_a   1.000
_cell.length_b   1.000
_cell.length_c   1.000
_cell.angle_alpha   90.00
_cell.angle_beta   90.00
_cell.angle_gamma   90.00
#
_symmetry.space_group_name_H-M   'P 1'
#
loop_
_entity.id
_entity.type
_entity.pdbx_description
1 polymer ?
#
loop_
_entity_poly.entity_id
_entity_poly.type
_entity_poly.pdbx_seq_one_letter_code
_entity_poly.pdbx_strand_id
1 'polypeptide(L)'
;MATCLRLGVPRNSQRHGFSTTNFGTSRSSIGIASLGFRYKSTSTSGEPRKSWSDTLLLPKTSFPMKHKDIVKEENRWRDRTSTEFYKWQWENNSGPIFVLHDGPPYANGHLHMGHALNKVVKDFINRYKALRGYRVNYIPGWDCHGLPIEHKSLKALGKSHLQLTPKAIREAARKTAEEAIEIQKKEFRALGVMADWDSPEGTYRTMDQDFEIRQLRLLQQMVEQGLLQHRKRPTYYSPSSRTALAEAEISWKDDHKSTSVYVYFGVGKDDMSSALRKQWEKVGNGRELGLAIWTTTAWTLAANQAVAISSGMEYAIVEQPGSDRLLVVGCDRLEPLKELLGELKVLTTFGGDDLLGTSYDHLFWNSSQPKPKVIASRHVTSGAGTGLVHTAPGHGQEDYDAFRQALGSDADTAEMRCPVDDLGNLTEEIASWTKGGDVASRLVGKSVLGDAVSAMVEILKENGILLKQDVIHHRYPCDWKTKEPIIIRSSPQWFANVEAIRPTALRAIEGIDFKPPQSKRRLESFINGRSEWCISRQRSWGVPIPVLHDAQTGEPFLNSETLDHIIPILEEKGTDHWWSDSVDEFVPESLKSTGRQFRKGFDTMDVWFDSGSSWTILRDKGFKADSEPLADIYLEGSDQHRGWFQSSLLTRLCSAEKGQAHTPYSKVVTHGFVLAQDGSKMSKSSGNGIMPMDVIEGGKDKKKEPAFGTDTLRLWAASVEFTKDSHIGPTSLAMAAENGRKLRNVIKFLLGNSQRGQQPAPRLTHVDLGLLDRHILNELADMETDVIRDYEELYFPGALQRINTFVSGALSSLYFEETKDILYCDEATSSRRQAVAAVLGHILYRMTRILAPITPHLSEEVSHQLTEKPEGPSTIWTDDARKWHLPDVATKMEPLLKIRQYTMLLLEQARNDKALKTGKQAMLRITGGDAATQSLMQEHQQELAQIFSVAEVQVGKHSNQDEVKGTSAWTYSNEVQLALDSTAPIHLELVPSPKHKCPRCWISIAEESESLCTRCEAVVN
;
A
#
# COMPACT_ATOMS: atom_id res chain seq x y z
N MET A 1 -13.44 44.51 -8.59
CA MET A 1 -14.35 44.81 -7.45
C MET A 1 -14.10 43.73 -6.39
N ALA A 2 -13.54 43.93 -5.20
CA ALA A 2 -13.05 45.07 -4.40
C ALA A 2 -11.73 44.60 -3.70
N THR A 3 -10.59 45.28 -3.81
CA THR A 3 -10.09 46.44 -3.02
C THR A 3 -9.90 46.09 -1.53
N CYS A 4 -8.69 45.63 -1.13
CA CYS A 4 -7.58 46.38 -0.47
C CYS A 4 -7.63 46.44 1.07
N LEU A 5 -6.54 46.02 1.73
CA LEU A 5 -5.62 46.96 2.42
C LEU A 5 -4.37 46.24 2.94
N ARG A 6 -3.22 46.66 2.40
CA ARG A 6 -1.88 46.52 2.98
C ARG A 6 -1.62 47.72 3.89
N LEU A 7 -0.97 47.50 5.02
CA LEU A 7 -0.12 48.51 5.68
C LEU A 7 1.16 47.81 6.12
N GLY A 8 2.30 48.46 5.91
CA GLY A 8 3.62 47.93 6.22
C GLY A 8 4.49 48.87 7.02
N VAL A 9 5.63 48.29 7.43
CA VAL A 9 6.96 48.87 7.74
C VAL A 9 7.02 49.62 9.10
N PRO A 10 8.16 49.64 9.87
CA PRO A 10 9.54 49.39 9.45
C PRO A 10 10.46 48.55 10.36
N ARG A 11 11.52 48.02 9.71
CA ARG A 11 12.80 47.64 10.32
C ARG A 11 13.52 48.90 10.80
N ASN A 12 14.07 48.87 12.01
CA ASN A 12 15.28 49.65 12.30
C ASN A 12 16.17 48.93 13.30
N SER A 13 17.44 48.85 12.94
CA SER A 13 18.56 48.27 13.66
C SER A 13 19.22 49.31 14.56
N GLN A 14 19.43 49.01 15.84
CA GLN A 14 20.56 49.56 16.57
C GLN A 14 21.14 48.51 17.53
N ARG A 15 22.42 48.20 17.31
CA ARG A 15 23.33 47.53 18.24
C ARG A 15 23.53 48.44 19.45
N HIS A 16 23.52 47.90 20.67
CA HIS A 16 24.42 48.25 21.79
C HIS A 16 24.44 47.05 22.74
N GLY A 17 25.63 46.49 22.96
CA GLY A 17 25.85 45.37 23.87
C GLY A 17 25.91 45.82 25.33
N PHE A 18 25.59 44.93 26.26
CA PHE A 18 26.42 44.59 27.41
C PHE A 18 25.80 43.45 28.23
N SER A 19 26.69 42.57 28.70
CA SER A 19 26.63 41.77 29.93
C SER A 19 25.64 40.60 30.03
N THR A 20 26.24 39.42 30.00
CA THR A 20 25.72 38.10 30.38
C THR A 20 25.31 38.05 31.86
N THR A 21 24.03 37.81 32.11
CA THR A 21 23.55 37.25 33.39
C THR A 21 22.73 36.00 33.11
N ASN A 22 23.29 34.87 33.56
CA ASN A 22 22.71 33.54 33.55
C ASN A 22 21.32 33.52 34.22
N PHE A 23 20.28 33.18 33.45
CA PHE A 23 19.04 32.62 34.00
C PHE A 23 18.92 31.18 33.50
N GLY A 24 19.34 30.25 34.35
CA GLY A 24 19.12 28.83 34.17
C GLY A 24 17.65 28.51 34.37
N THR A 25 16.96 28.12 33.31
CA THR A 25 15.64 27.51 33.37
C THR A 25 15.79 26.04 33.75
N SER A 26 15.55 25.72 35.04
CA SER A 26 15.54 24.35 35.55
C SER A 26 14.34 23.58 35.00
N ARG A 27 14.65 22.49 34.27
CA ARG A 27 13.70 21.43 33.91
C ARG A 27 13.16 20.78 35.18
N SER A 28 11.86 20.82 35.40
CA SER A 28 11.17 20.02 36.42
C SER A 28 10.98 18.59 35.93
N SER A 29 12.05 17.79 36.01
CA SER A 29 11.99 16.34 35.95
C SER A 29 11.65 15.81 37.34
N ILE A 30 10.43 15.29 37.54
CA ILE A 30 10.07 14.52 38.73
C ILE A 30 10.72 13.14 38.59
N GLY A 31 12.00 13.08 38.95
CA GLY A 31 12.70 11.83 39.25
C GLY A 31 12.38 11.44 40.69
N ILE A 32 11.95 10.19 40.88
CA ILE A 32 11.83 9.57 42.19
C ILE A 32 13.24 9.40 42.74
N ALA A 33 13.73 10.42 43.44
CA ALA A 33 14.90 10.33 44.29
C ALA A 33 14.44 9.84 45.66
N SER A 34 15.05 8.75 46.11
CA SER A 34 14.97 8.23 47.47
C SER A 34 15.43 9.30 48.47
N LEU A 35 14.51 10.08 49.03
CA LEU A 35 14.78 10.89 50.22
C LEU A 35 14.63 9.99 51.46
N GLY A 36 15.75 9.42 51.88
CA GLY A 36 15.90 8.89 53.24
C GLY A 36 16.04 10.05 54.22
N PHE A 37 14.97 10.36 54.95
CA PHE A 37 15.03 11.27 56.09
C PHE A 37 15.39 10.50 57.36
N ARG A 38 16.57 10.78 57.92
CA ARG A 38 16.97 10.36 59.27
C ARG A 38 16.28 11.26 60.30
N TYR A 39 15.29 10.74 61.01
CA TYR A 39 14.93 11.26 62.33
C TYR A 39 16.00 10.80 63.33
N LYS A 40 16.74 11.75 63.94
CA LYS A 40 17.53 11.45 65.15
C LYS A 40 16.57 11.46 66.33
N SER A 41 16.12 10.30 66.78
CA SER A 41 15.68 10.13 68.17
C SER A 41 16.85 9.56 68.98
N THR A 42 17.15 10.21 70.09
CA THR A 42 18.04 9.69 71.12
C THR A 42 17.23 8.75 72.00
N SER A 43 17.41 7.45 71.84
CA SER A 43 17.07 6.46 72.87
C SER A 43 18.04 5.28 72.81
N THR A 44 18.43 4.86 74.00
CA THR A 44 19.43 3.87 74.39
C THR A 44 19.18 2.44 73.90
N SER A 45 20.28 1.78 73.52
CA SER A 45 20.55 0.32 73.51
C SER A 45 19.40 -0.66 73.16
N GLY A 46 19.47 -1.23 71.95
CA GLY A 46 18.70 -2.42 71.53
C GLY A 46 18.78 -2.59 70.01
N GLU A 47 18.81 -3.84 69.53
CA GLU A 47 18.99 -4.30 68.14
C GLU A 47 18.45 -3.43 66.99
N PRO A 48 19.05 -3.49 65.77
CA PRO A 48 18.57 -2.74 64.62
C PRO A 48 17.12 -3.14 64.30
N ARG A 49 16.16 -2.22 64.48
CA ARG A 49 14.76 -2.40 64.05
C ARG A 49 14.75 -2.73 62.55
N LYS A 50 14.38 -3.98 62.20
CA LYS A 50 14.19 -4.41 60.80
C LYS A 50 13.19 -3.48 60.12
N SER A 51 13.52 -3.04 58.90
CA SER A 51 12.61 -2.20 58.11
C SER A 51 11.39 -3.02 57.69
N TRP A 52 10.18 -2.48 57.86
CA TRP A 52 8.94 -3.15 57.42
C TRP A 52 8.97 -3.50 55.93
N SER A 53 9.72 -2.76 55.12
CA SER A 53 9.93 -3.04 53.69
C SER A 53 10.43 -4.46 53.43
N ASP A 54 11.27 -4.99 54.32
CA ASP A 54 11.91 -6.29 54.13
C ASP A 54 10.94 -7.45 54.38
N THR A 55 9.79 -7.15 54.98
CA THR A 55 8.69 -8.09 55.25
C THR A 55 7.63 -8.12 54.14
N LEU A 56 7.77 -7.27 53.11
CA LEU A 56 6.81 -7.17 52.01
C LEU A 56 7.19 -8.07 50.84
N LEU A 57 6.18 -8.63 50.17
CA LEU A 57 6.32 -9.42 48.95
C LEU A 57 6.30 -8.51 47.71
N LEU A 58 7.32 -7.65 47.58
CA LEU A 58 7.44 -6.74 46.45
C LEU A 58 7.64 -7.49 45.11
N PRO A 59 7.22 -6.90 43.96
CA PRO A 59 7.33 -7.56 42.67
C PRO A 59 8.80 -7.88 42.31
N LYS A 60 9.07 -9.09 41.83
CA LYS A 60 10.43 -9.53 41.44
C LYS A 60 10.42 -10.13 40.05
N THR A 61 11.16 -9.51 39.12
CA THR A 61 11.36 -10.04 37.77
C THR A 61 12.67 -9.51 37.19
N SER A 62 13.33 -10.34 36.36
CA SER A 62 14.50 -9.94 35.57
C SER A 62 14.11 -9.12 34.33
N PHE A 63 12.80 -9.08 33.99
CA PHE A 63 12.29 -8.40 32.81
C PHE A 63 12.55 -6.88 32.87
N PRO A 64 13.31 -6.32 31.92
CA PRO A 64 13.70 -4.92 31.94
C PRO A 64 12.57 -4.02 31.45
N MET A 65 12.48 -2.84 32.07
CA MET A 65 11.53 -1.79 31.66
C MET A 65 11.91 -1.20 30.29
N LYS A 66 13.21 -1.07 30.04
CA LYS A 66 13.80 -0.59 28.80
C LYS A 66 15.13 -1.30 28.58
N HIS A 67 15.38 -1.71 27.34
CA HIS A 67 16.68 -2.23 26.92
C HIS A 67 17.67 -1.12 26.61
N LYS A 68 18.94 -1.32 26.96
CA LYS A 68 20.01 -0.38 26.59
C LYS A 68 20.27 -0.40 25.08
N ASP A 69 20.23 -1.59 24.50
CA ASP A 69 20.37 -1.84 23.07
C ASP A 69 19.18 -2.70 22.62
N ILE A 70 18.11 -2.05 22.16
CA ILE A 70 16.89 -2.74 21.75
C ILE A 70 17.12 -3.63 20.52
N VAL A 71 18.00 -3.22 19.61
CA VAL A 71 18.27 -3.94 18.36
C VAL A 71 18.93 -5.27 18.66
N LYS A 72 19.92 -5.28 19.56
CA LYS A 72 20.58 -6.51 19.99
C LYS A 72 19.59 -7.49 20.63
N GLU A 73 18.71 -7.00 21.48
CA GLU A 73 17.74 -7.84 22.20
C GLU A 73 16.65 -8.39 21.27
N GLU A 74 16.15 -7.61 20.31
CA GLU A 74 15.21 -8.14 19.31
C GLU A 74 15.89 -9.13 18.35
N ASN A 75 17.15 -8.87 17.96
CA ASN A 75 17.92 -9.81 17.14
C ASN A 75 18.07 -11.19 17.80
N ARG A 76 18.12 -11.25 19.14
CA ARG A 76 18.14 -12.52 19.88
C ARG A 76 16.90 -13.38 19.61
N TRP A 77 15.76 -12.77 19.38
CA TRP A 77 14.47 -13.45 19.18
C TRP A 77 14.05 -13.52 17.72
N ARG A 78 14.78 -12.86 16.81
CA ARG A 78 14.37 -12.66 15.42
C ARG A 78 14.14 -13.98 14.68
N ASP A 79 15.12 -14.88 14.68
CA ASP A 79 15.01 -16.16 13.97
C ASP A 79 13.89 -17.04 14.58
N ARG A 80 13.81 -17.06 15.92
CA ARG A 80 12.78 -17.79 16.66
C ARG A 80 11.37 -17.32 16.33
N THR A 81 11.17 -16.01 16.23
CA THR A 81 9.86 -15.40 15.93
C THR A 81 9.54 -15.36 14.44
N SER A 82 10.52 -15.57 13.55
CA SER A 82 10.33 -15.53 12.09
C SER A 82 10.44 -16.92 11.47
N THR A 83 11.65 -17.35 11.09
CA THR A 83 11.89 -18.61 10.37
C THR A 83 11.50 -19.83 11.20
N GLU A 84 11.86 -19.90 12.48
CA GLU A 84 11.52 -21.05 13.34
C GLU A 84 10.01 -21.11 13.58
N PHE A 85 9.35 -19.97 13.84
CA PHE A 85 7.89 -19.91 13.99
C PHE A 85 7.16 -20.33 12.71
N TYR A 86 7.63 -19.91 11.53
CA TYR A 86 7.04 -20.28 10.26
C TYR A 86 7.10 -21.80 10.00
N LYS A 87 8.20 -22.46 10.40
CA LYS A 87 8.33 -23.93 10.32
C LYS A 87 7.50 -24.63 11.39
N TRP A 88 7.60 -24.16 12.64
CA TRP A 88 6.88 -24.73 13.78
C TRP A 88 5.38 -24.75 13.55
N GLN A 89 4.77 -23.65 13.08
CA GLN A 89 3.32 -23.61 12.85
C GLN A 89 2.88 -24.63 11.79
N TRP A 90 3.70 -24.88 10.77
CA TRP A 90 3.35 -25.83 9.71
C TRP A 90 3.26 -27.26 10.22
N GLU A 91 4.17 -27.62 11.13
CA GLU A 91 4.26 -28.96 11.74
C GLU A 91 3.24 -29.17 12.88
N ASN A 92 2.91 -28.11 13.63
CA ASN A 92 2.12 -28.21 14.85
C ASN A 92 0.64 -27.83 14.67
N ASN A 93 0.30 -27.03 13.66
CA ASN A 93 -1.09 -26.67 13.40
C ASN A 93 -1.79 -27.74 12.57
N SER A 94 -3.01 -28.10 12.99
CA SER A 94 -3.86 -29.08 12.31
C SER A 94 -5.04 -28.47 11.55
N GLY A 95 -5.21 -27.14 11.61
CA GLY A 95 -6.29 -26.44 10.92
C GLY A 95 -6.12 -26.36 9.41
N PRO A 96 -7.10 -25.74 8.71
CA PRO A 96 -7.06 -25.59 7.26
C PRO A 96 -5.86 -24.74 6.81
N ILE A 97 -5.46 -24.93 5.56
CA ILE A 97 -4.39 -24.15 4.94
C ILE A 97 -4.91 -22.75 4.63
N PHE A 98 -4.17 -21.73 5.06
CA PHE A 98 -4.41 -20.33 4.72
C PHE A 98 -3.26 -19.84 3.83
N VAL A 99 -3.60 -19.32 2.65
CA VAL A 99 -2.63 -18.88 1.64
C VAL A 99 -2.72 -17.37 1.48
N LEU A 100 -1.68 -16.66 1.90
CA LEU A 100 -1.46 -15.27 1.53
C LEU A 100 -0.38 -15.24 0.46
N HIS A 101 -0.75 -14.88 -0.77
CA HIS A 101 0.23 -14.78 -1.84
C HIS A 101 0.94 -13.44 -1.78
N ASP A 102 2.26 -13.47 -1.83
CA ASP A 102 3.07 -12.27 -1.77
C ASP A 102 3.26 -11.67 -3.16
N GLY A 103 2.82 -10.42 -3.36
CA GLY A 103 3.17 -9.66 -4.54
C GLY A 103 4.67 -9.38 -4.54
N PRO A 104 5.39 -9.74 -5.62
CA PRO A 104 6.85 -9.69 -5.61
C PRO A 104 7.33 -8.24 -5.70
N PRO A 105 7.99 -7.66 -4.68
CA PRO A 105 8.67 -6.38 -4.80
C PRO A 105 9.73 -6.41 -5.90
N TYR A 106 9.92 -5.27 -6.55
CA TYR A 106 10.92 -5.14 -7.60
C TYR A 106 12.34 -5.15 -7.01
N ALA A 107 13.23 -5.98 -7.56
CA ALA A 107 14.59 -6.20 -7.07
C ALA A 107 15.56 -5.08 -7.47
N ASN A 108 15.31 -3.83 -7.04
CA ASN A 108 16.10 -2.66 -7.47
C ASN A 108 16.78 -1.84 -6.36
N GLY A 109 16.68 -2.21 -5.08
CA GLY A 109 17.41 -1.54 -3.99
C GLY A 109 16.76 -1.63 -2.62
N HIS A 110 17.16 -0.74 -1.71
CA HIS A 110 16.67 -0.70 -0.33
C HIS A 110 15.16 -0.48 -0.21
N LEU A 111 14.58 -1.00 0.87
CA LEU A 111 13.18 -0.82 1.22
C LEU A 111 12.86 0.62 1.62
N HIS A 112 11.63 1.03 1.38
CA HIS A 112 11.04 2.27 1.89
C HIS A 112 9.85 1.95 2.80
N MET A 113 9.31 2.95 3.49
CA MET A 113 8.21 2.75 4.44
C MET A 113 6.93 2.12 3.86
N GLY A 114 6.66 2.31 2.56
CA GLY A 114 5.59 1.56 1.86
C GLY A 114 5.79 0.03 1.91
N HIS A 115 7.01 -0.47 1.70
CA HIS A 115 7.32 -1.90 1.82
C HIS A 115 7.19 -2.37 3.27
N ALA A 116 7.61 -1.54 4.23
CA ALA A 116 7.49 -1.87 5.65
C ALA A 116 6.02 -2.02 6.07
N LEU A 117 5.16 -1.06 5.72
CA LEU A 117 3.72 -1.14 6.00
C LEU A 117 3.11 -2.39 5.34
N ASN A 118 3.38 -2.61 4.04
CA ASN A 118 2.89 -3.76 3.28
C ASN A 118 3.22 -5.10 3.97
N LYS A 119 4.50 -5.33 4.24
CA LYS A 119 4.98 -6.61 4.79
C LYS A 119 4.59 -6.83 6.23
N VAL A 120 4.61 -5.78 7.06
CA VAL A 120 4.19 -5.87 8.46
C VAL A 120 2.70 -6.19 8.55
N VAL A 121 1.86 -5.58 7.72
CA VAL A 121 0.42 -5.88 7.70
C VAL A 121 0.15 -7.31 7.21
N LYS A 122 0.82 -7.79 6.15
CA LYS A 122 0.76 -9.21 5.73
C LYS A 122 1.13 -10.14 6.89
N ASP A 123 2.18 -9.80 7.61
CA ASP A 123 2.68 -10.58 8.72
C ASP A 123 1.73 -10.57 9.94
N PHE A 124 0.99 -9.48 10.20
CA PHE A 124 -0.07 -9.47 11.22
C PHE A 124 -1.14 -10.51 10.90
N ILE A 125 -1.57 -10.57 9.63
CA ILE A 125 -2.60 -11.52 9.16
C ILE A 125 -2.09 -12.95 9.29
N ASN A 126 -0.89 -13.20 8.78
CA ASN A 126 -0.26 -14.51 8.81
C ASN A 126 -0.07 -15.02 10.24
N ARG A 127 0.47 -14.20 11.15
CA ARG A 127 0.64 -14.55 12.55
C ARG A 127 -0.69 -14.79 13.24
N TYR A 128 -1.68 -13.93 13.02
CA TYR A 128 -3.02 -14.11 13.56
C TYR A 128 -3.60 -15.47 13.14
N LYS A 129 -3.58 -15.79 11.84
CA LYS A 129 -4.08 -17.07 11.33
C LYS A 129 -3.31 -18.27 11.88
N ALA A 130 -1.98 -18.20 11.94
CA ALA A 130 -1.15 -19.25 12.52
C ALA A 130 -1.47 -19.47 14.01
N LEU A 131 -1.62 -18.40 14.80
CA LEU A 131 -1.97 -18.51 16.22
C LEU A 131 -3.39 -19.03 16.43
N ARG A 132 -4.31 -18.80 15.48
CA ARG A 132 -5.65 -19.40 15.48
C ARG A 132 -5.69 -20.84 14.96
N GLY A 133 -4.53 -21.45 14.69
CA GLY A 133 -4.40 -22.87 14.36
C GLY A 133 -4.46 -23.20 12.86
N TYR A 134 -4.44 -22.20 11.97
CA TYR A 134 -4.32 -22.45 10.52
C TYR A 134 -2.88 -22.82 10.17
N ARG A 135 -2.71 -23.65 9.13
CA ARG A 135 -1.40 -23.82 8.49
C ARG A 135 -1.21 -22.71 7.46
N VAL A 136 -0.32 -21.76 7.75
CA VAL A 136 -0.11 -20.60 6.88
C VAL A 136 0.96 -20.91 5.84
N ASN A 137 0.62 -20.70 4.58
CA ASN A 137 1.58 -20.66 3.48
C ASN A 137 1.81 -19.20 3.06
N TYR A 138 3.06 -18.77 3.15
CA TYR A 138 3.50 -17.44 2.75
C TYR A 138 4.92 -17.53 2.19
N ILE A 139 5.06 -17.34 0.88
CA ILE A 139 6.32 -17.47 0.14
C ILE A 139 6.68 -16.09 -0.42
N PRO A 140 7.64 -15.37 0.18
CA PRO A 140 8.07 -14.07 -0.31
C PRO A 140 8.66 -14.14 -1.72
N GLY A 141 8.34 -13.14 -2.56
CA GLY A 141 8.76 -13.07 -3.96
C GLY A 141 9.66 -11.91 -4.30
N TRP A 142 10.28 -11.95 -5.48
CA TRP A 142 10.95 -10.80 -6.12
C TRP A 142 10.69 -10.75 -7.61
N ASP A 143 10.42 -9.54 -8.11
CA ASP A 143 10.31 -9.28 -9.53
C ASP A 143 11.68 -8.79 -10.03
N CYS A 144 12.31 -9.66 -10.82
CA CYS A 144 13.72 -9.58 -11.18
C CYS A 144 13.93 -9.10 -12.62
N HIS A 145 12.90 -8.95 -13.44
CA HIS A 145 13.03 -8.63 -14.86
C HIS A 145 12.67 -7.19 -15.19
N GLY A 146 13.01 -6.78 -16.41
CA GLY A 146 12.59 -5.51 -16.98
C GLY A 146 13.53 -4.33 -16.77
N LEU A 147 13.04 -3.19 -17.25
CA LEU A 147 13.87 -2.03 -17.52
C LEU A 147 14.54 -1.41 -16.28
N PRO A 148 13.88 -1.22 -15.12
CA PRO A 148 14.57 -0.56 -14.01
C PRO A 148 15.82 -1.32 -13.52
N ILE A 149 15.85 -2.66 -13.59
CA ILE A 149 17.07 -3.45 -13.29
C ILE A 149 18.10 -3.30 -14.41
N GLU A 150 17.70 -3.42 -15.67
CA GLU A 150 18.59 -3.25 -16.83
C GLU A 150 19.23 -1.85 -16.83
N HIS A 151 18.46 -0.80 -16.53
CA HIS A 151 18.98 0.56 -16.44
C HIS A 151 19.97 0.72 -15.29
N LYS A 152 19.67 0.14 -14.13
CA LYS A 152 20.55 0.20 -12.96
C LYS A 152 21.88 -0.51 -13.24
N SER A 153 21.85 -1.67 -13.89
CA SER A 153 23.04 -2.42 -14.27
C SER A 153 23.89 -1.67 -15.30
N LEU A 154 23.26 -1.14 -16.37
CA LEU A 154 23.95 -0.34 -17.39
C LEU A 154 24.56 0.93 -16.82
N LYS A 155 23.86 1.63 -15.92
CA LYS A 155 24.37 2.81 -15.23
C LYS A 155 25.58 2.48 -14.36
N ALA A 156 25.55 1.37 -13.64
CA ALA A 156 26.70 0.91 -12.84
C ALA A 156 27.91 0.56 -13.70
N LEU A 157 27.69 0.04 -14.92
CA LEU A 157 28.74 -0.25 -15.89
C LEU A 157 29.25 0.98 -16.66
N GLY A 158 28.51 2.10 -16.64
CA GLY A 158 28.82 3.28 -17.44
C GLY A 158 28.74 3.04 -18.96
N LYS A 159 27.96 2.03 -19.40
CA LYS A 159 27.83 1.63 -20.80
C LYS A 159 26.38 1.77 -21.30
N SER A 160 26.22 1.99 -22.59
CA SER A 160 24.92 1.92 -23.27
C SER A 160 24.59 0.50 -23.68
N HIS A 161 23.29 0.17 -23.82
CA HIS A 161 22.84 -1.13 -24.33
C HIS A 161 23.36 -1.42 -25.74
N LEU A 162 23.54 -0.37 -26.56
CA LEU A 162 24.13 -0.48 -27.90
C LEU A 162 25.60 -0.93 -27.91
N GLN A 163 26.29 -0.86 -26.77
CA GLN A 163 27.71 -1.21 -26.64
C GLN A 163 27.94 -2.61 -26.08
N LEU A 164 26.89 -3.35 -25.75
CA LEU A 164 26.95 -4.65 -25.09
C LEU A 164 26.15 -5.68 -25.89
N THR A 165 26.59 -6.95 -25.82
CA THR A 165 25.80 -8.07 -26.35
C THR A 165 24.60 -8.33 -25.43
N PRO A 166 23.48 -8.88 -25.93
CA PRO A 166 22.34 -9.26 -25.09
C PRO A 166 22.73 -10.13 -23.90
N LYS A 167 23.64 -11.09 -24.11
CA LYS A 167 24.20 -11.93 -23.04
C LYS A 167 24.86 -11.11 -21.93
N ALA A 168 25.73 -10.15 -22.27
CA ALA A 168 26.40 -9.31 -21.28
C ALA A 168 25.42 -8.40 -20.52
N ILE A 169 24.36 -7.93 -21.18
CA ILE A 169 23.28 -7.15 -20.53
C ILE A 169 22.54 -8.01 -19.51
N ARG A 170 22.15 -9.24 -19.90
CA ARG A 170 21.43 -10.18 -19.04
C ARG A 170 22.26 -10.61 -17.83
N GLU A 171 23.54 -10.93 -18.01
CA GLU A 171 24.46 -11.26 -16.91
C GLU A 171 24.59 -10.09 -15.90
N ALA A 172 24.75 -8.86 -16.39
CA ALA A 172 24.86 -7.68 -15.53
C ALA A 172 23.54 -7.37 -14.78
N ALA A 173 22.40 -7.56 -15.46
CA ALA A 173 21.09 -7.38 -14.88
C ALA A 173 20.78 -8.43 -13.80
N ARG A 174 21.08 -9.71 -14.07
CA ARG A 174 20.96 -10.82 -13.09
C ARG A 174 21.74 -10.53 -11.82
N LYS A 175 23.03 -10.17 -11.95
CA LYS A 175 23.87 -9.79 -10.80
C LYS A 175 23.29 -8.62 -10.00
N THR A 176 22.76 -7.61 -10.69
CA THR A 176 22.15 -6.43 -10.05
C THR A 176 20.88 -6.80 -9.27
N ALA A 177 20.07 -7.72 -9.81
CA ALA A 177 18.89 -8.24 -9.13
C ALA A 177 19.27 -9.07 -7.90
N GLU A 178 20.22 -10.01 -8.02
CA GLU A 178 20.74 -10.82 -6.91
C GLU A 178 21.24 -9.98 -5.74
N GLU A 179 22.06 -8.96 -6.02
CA GLU A 179 22.54 -8.02 -5.00
C GLU A 179 21.40 -7.27 -4.30
N ALA A 180 20.37 -6.86 -5.04
CA ALA A 180 19.22 -6.17 -4.49
C ALA A 180 18.34 -7.10 -3.64
N ILE A 181 18.16 -8.36 -4.06
CA ILE A 181 17.41 -9.38 -3.31
C ILE A 181 18.04 -9.60 -1.94
N GLU A 182 19.36 -9.78 -1.87
CA GLU A 182 20.03 -10.03 -0.58
C GLU A 182 19.89 -8.85 0.39
N ILE A 183 19.96 -7.61 -0.12
CA ILE A 183 19.69 -6.41 0.68
C ILE A 183 18.25 -6.43 1.19
N GLN A 184 17.26 -6.57 0.29
CA GLN A 184 15.85 -6.51 0.65
C GLN A 184 15.45 -7.66 1.59
N LYS A 185 15.98 -8.86 1.37
CA LYS A 185 15.80 -10.05 2.21
C LYS A 185 16.29 -9.80 3.63
N LYS A 186 17.48 -9.22 3.80
CA LYS A 186 18.00 -8.82 5.12
C LYS A 186 17.10 -7.79 5.79
N GLU A 187 16.64 -6.79 5.05
CA GLU A 187 15.76 -5.75 5.59
C GLU A 187 14.37 -6.29 5.94
N PHE A 188 13.79 -7.20 5.15
CA PHE A 188 12.53 -7.87 5.49
C PHE A 188 12.64 -8.75 6.74
N ARG A 189 13.77 -9.46 6.94
CA ARG A 189 14.06 -10.13 8.21
C ARG A 189 14.14 -9.15 9.37
N ALA A 190 14.73 -7.97 9.15
CA ALA A 190 14.80 -6.90 10.14
C ALA A 190 13.41 -6.38 10.55
N LEU A 191 12.40 -6.47 9.69
CA LEU A 191 10.99 -6.16 10.02
C LEU A 191 10.31 -7.24 10.91
N GLY A 192 10.97 -8.38 11.14
CA GLY A 192 10.42 -9.49 11.93
C GLY A 192 9.32 -10.27 11.19
N VAL A 193 9.36 -10.31 9.85
CA VAL A 193 8.37 -11.02 9.03
C VAL A 193 8.62 -12.54 9.09
N MET A 194 7.59 -13.32 9.38
CA MET A 194 7.66 -14.78 9.40
C MET A 194 7.65 -15.32 7.96
N ALA A 195 8.72 -16.04 7.59
CA ALA A 195 8.82 -16.78 6.33
C ALA A 195 10.03 -17.73 6.43
N ASP A 196 10.11 -18.70 5.54
CA ASP A 196 11.34 -19.47 5.37
C ASP A 196 12.29 -18.74 4.41
N TRP A 197 13.10 -17.85 4.97
CA TRP A 197 13.98 -17.02 4.17
C TRP A 197 15.23 -17.76 3.67
N ASP A 198 15.59 -18.91 4.24
CA ASP A 198 16.86 -19.58 3.97
C ASP A 198 16.75 -20.72 2.97
N SER A 199 15.58 -21.36 2.86
CA SER A 199 15.39 -22.46 1.91
C SER A 199 15.21 -21.97 0.47
N PRO A 200 15.66 -22.75 -0.52
CA PRO A 200 15.40 -22.48 -1.94
C PRO A 200 13.90 -22.34 -2.24
N GLU A 201 13.06 -23.19 -1.66
CA GLU A 201 11.61 -23.24 -1.91
C GLU A 201 10.79 -22.26 -1.04
N GLY A 202 11.43 -21.63 -0.05
CA GLY A 202 10.80 -20.69 0.87
C GLY A 202 10.67 -19.27 0.30
N THR A 203 11.26 -19.03 -0.86
CA THR A 203 11.21 -17.76 -1.60
C THR A 203 11.10 -18.02 -3.10
N TYR A 204 10.63 -17.05 -3.88
CA TYR A 204 10.62 -17.17 -5.35
C TYR A 204 11.17 -15.92 -6.04
N ARG A 205 11.74 -16.08 -7.23
CA ARG A 205 12.13 -14.98 -8.13
C ARG A 205 11.53 -15.20 -9.50
N THR A 206 11.15 -14.12 -10.18
CA THR A 206 10.68 -14.24 -11.58
C THR A 206 11.77 -14.68 -12.56
N MET A 207 13.05 -14.59 -12.17
CA MET A 207 14.22 -15.05 -12.94
C MET A 207 14.64 -16.49 -12.63
N ASP A 208 13.93 -17.19 -11.74
CA ASP A 208 14.17 -18.61 -11.46
C ASP A 208 13.71 -19.43 -12.67
N GLN A 209 14.51 -20.40 -13.10
CA GLN A 209 14.26 -21.15 -14.33
C GLN A 209 12.89 -21.83 -14.33
N ASP A 210 12.47 -22.44 -13.22
CA ASP A 210 11.16 -23.08 -13.10
C ASP A 210 10.01 -22.06 -13.23
N PHE A 211 10.19 -20.84 -12.72
CA PHE A 211 9.24 -19.75 -12.88
C PHE A 211 9.12 -19.31 -14.35
N GLU A 212 10.25 -19.10 -15.03
CA GLU A 212 10.27 -18.70 -16.44
C GLU A 212 9.60 -19.76 -17.33
N ILE A 213 9.81 -21.05 -17.05
CA ILE A 213 9.14 -22.14 -17.76
C ILE A 213 7.63 -22.15 -17.49
N ARG A 214 7.18 -21.96 -16.25
CA ARG A 214 5.73 -21.82 -15.95
C ARG A 214 5.11 -20.67 -16.74
N GLN A 215 5.81 -19.55 -16.86
CA GLN A 215 5.38 -18.39 -17.63
C GLN A 215 5.29 -18.71 -19.14
N LEU A 216 6.26 -19.41 -19.71
CA LEU A 216 6.24 -19.85 -21.11
C LEU A 216 5.11 -20.85 -21.38
N ARG A 217 4.83 -21.77 -20.47
CA ARG A 217 3.69 -22.70 -20.58
C ARG A 217 2.35 -21.97 -20.52
N LEU A 218 2.26 -20.89 -19.74
CA LEU A 218 1.08 -20.03 -19.73
C LEU A 218 0.91 -19.27 -21.06
N LEU A 219 2.00 -18.77 -21.64
CA LEU A 219 1.98 -18.19 -22.99
C LEU A 219 1.48 -19.21 -24.02
N GLN A 220 1.96 -20.47 -23.95
CA GLN A 220 1.52 -21.56 -24.82
C GLN A 220 0.00 -21.78 -24.74
N GLN A 221 -0.56 -21.84 -23.54
CA GLN A 221 -2.01 -21.95 -23.34
C GLN A 221 -2.78 -20.77 -23.97
N MET A 222 -2.24 -19.55 -23.88
CA MET A 222 -2.85 -18.37 -24.50
C MET A 222 -2.81 -18.42 -26.03
N VAL A 223 -1.75 -18.97 -26.61
CA VAL A 223 -1.60 -19.18 -28.06
C VAL A 223 -2.62 -20.21 -28.56
N GLU A 224 -2.76 -21.34 -27.86
CA GLU A 224 -3.73 -22.40 -28.18
C GLU A 224 -5.18 -21.89 -28.17
N GLN A 225 -5.49 -20.95 -27.27
CA GLN A 225 -6.82 -20.33 -27.20
C GLN A 225 -7.04 -19.18 -28.20
N GLY A 226 -6.03 -18.82 -29.00
CA GLY A 226 -6.11 -17.71 -29.96
C GLY A 226 -6.24 -16.34 -29.30
N LEU A 227 -5.72 -16.18 -28.07
CA LEU A 227 -5.78 -14.92 -27.32
C LEU A 227 -4.66 -13.94 -27.67
N LEU A 228 -3.65 -14.38 -28.41
CA LEU A 228 -2.53 -13.54 -28.84
C LEU A 228 -2.72 -13.05 -30.26
N GLN A 229 -2.39 -11.78 -30.49
CA GLN A 229 -2.44 -11.13 -31.79
C GLN A 229 -1.12 -10.39 -32.04
N HIS A 230 -0.60 -10.52 -33.25
CA HIS A 230 0.57 -9.77 -33.70
C HIS A 230 0.12 -8.63 -34.61
N ARG A 231 0.30 -7.38 -34.17
CA ARG A 231 -0.23 -6.19 -34.89
C ARG A 231 0.74 -5.03 -34.83
N LYS A 232 0.65 -4.13 -35.81
CA LYS A 232 1.36 -2.84 -35.79
C LYS A 232 0.56 -1.85 -34.95
N ARG A 233 1.21 -1.20 -33.99
CA ARG A 233 0.60 -0.14 -33.17
C ARG A 233 1.56 1.02 -32.97
N PRO A 234 1.07 2.28 -32.98
CA PRO A 234 1.87 3.44 -32.60
C PRO A 234 2.40 3.31 -31.18
N THR A 235 3.72 3.46 -31.05
CA THR A 235 4.40 3.53 -29.75
C THR A 235 5.33 4.73 -29.76
N TYR A 236 5.61 5.27 -28.58
CA TYR A 236 6.69 6.21 -28.41
C TYR A 236 7.99 5.50 -28.76
N TYR A 237 8.81 6.10 -29.60
CA TYR A 237 10.04 5.51 -30.11
C TYR A 237 11.16 6.54 -30.08
N SER A 238 12.31 6.15 -29.55
CA SER A 238 13.52 7.00 -29.54
C SER A 238 14.45 6.55 -30.67
N PRO A 239 14.61 7.34 -31.75
CA PRO A 239 15.61 7.05 -32.78
C PRO A 239 17.04 7.03 -32.23
N SER A 240 17.32 7.87 -31.23
CA SER A 240 18.62 7.93 -30.57
C SER A 240 18.96 6.65 -29.79
N SER A 241 17.96 6.03 -29.15
CA SER A 241 18.13 4.79 -28.38
C SER A 241 17.74 3.52 -29.16
N ARG A 242 17.17 3.68 -30.37
CA ARG A 242 16.66 2.63 -31.26
C ARG A 242 15.70 1.67 -30.57
N THR A 243 14.74 2.22 -29.84
CA THR A 243 13.82 1.41 -29.03
C THR A 243 12.53 2.13 -28.73
N ALA A 244 11.45 1.35 -28.56
CA ALA A 244 10.19 1.84 -28.03
C ALA A 244 10.36 2.25 -26.56
N LEU A 245 9.63 3.28 -26.16
CA LEU A 245 9.64 3.85 -24.82
C LEU A 245 8.25 3.70 -24.20
N ALA A 246 8.22 3.33 -22.92
CA ALA A 246 7.05 3.48 -22.08
C ALA A 246 6.83 4.97 -21.73
N GLU A 247 5.61 5.33 -21.34
CA GLU A 247 5.27 6.71 -20.94
C GLU A 247 6.15 7.22 -19.78
N ALA A 248 6.57 6.32 -18.87
CA ALA A 248 7.49 6.64 -17.78
C ALA A 248 8.93 6.95 -18.23
N GLU A 249 9.31 6.59 -19.46
CA GLU A 249 10.63 6.88 -20.07
C GLU A 249 10.63 8.19 -20.86
N ILE A 250 9.54 8.95 -20.80
CA ILE A 250 9.41 10.25 -21.46
C ILE A 250 9.74 11.35 -20.47
N SER A 251 10.67 12.21 -20.87
CA SER A 251 10.87 13.51 -20.25
C SER A 251 10.34 14.59 -21.16
N TRP A 252 9.89 15.70 -20.60
CA TRP A 252 9.31 16.78 -21.38
C TRP A 252 10.32 17.92 -21.49
N LYS A 253 10.55 18.38 -22.72
CA LYS A 253 11.30 19.60 -22.99
C LYS A 253 10.31 20.71 -23.26
N ASP A 254 10.31 21.72 -22.39
CA ASP A 254 9.56 22.94 -22.63
C ASP A 254 10.26 23.76 -23.73
N ASP A 255 9.49 24.57 -24.45
CA ASP A 255 9.98 25.48 -25.49
C ASP A 255 10.67 24.78 -26.69
N HIS A 256 10.24 23.57 -27.04
CA HIS A 256 10.71 22.89 -28.25
C HIS A 256 10.13 23.57 -29.50
N LYS A 257 11.01 23.88 -30.46
CA LYS A 257 10.65 24.50 -31.74
C LYS A 257 10.22 23.44 -32.75
N SER A 258 8.98 23.53 -33.23
CA SER A 258 8.50 22.69 -34.32
C SER A 258 8.00 23.54 -35.48
N THR A 259 8.34 23.13 -36.70
CA THR A 259 7.80 23.75 -37.93
C THR A 259 6.40 23.22 -38.15
N SER A 260 5.42 24.11 -38.08
CA SER A 260 4.03 23.81 -38.38
C SER A 260 3.67 24.22 -39.81
N VAL A 261 2.85 23.41 -40.46
CA VAL A 261 2.40 23.65 -41.83
C VAL A 261 0.88 23.58 -41.93
N TYR A 262 0.34 24.45 -42.76
CA TYR A 262 -1.05 24.44 -43.21
C TYR A 262 -1.06 24.02 -44.68
N VAL A 263 -1.82 22.99 -45.01
CA VAL A 263 -1.76 22.32 -46.32
C VAL A 263 -3.15 22.19 -46.93
N TYR A 264 -3.21 22.36 -48.25
CA TYR A 264 -4.41 22.19 -49.06
C TYR A 264 -4.54 20.74 -49.54
N PHE A 265 -5.61 20.04 -49.14
CA PHE A 265 -5.99 18.74 -49.72
C PHE A 265 -7.19 18.94 -50.65
N GLY A 266 -6.98 18.71 -51.95
CA GLY A 266 -8.00 18.98 -52.97
C GLY A 266 -9.15 17.97 -52.94
N VAL A 267 -10.37 18.44 -53.18
CA VAL A 267 -11.58 17.61 -53.24
C VAL A 267 -12.20 17.75 -54.62
N GLY A 268 -12.15 16.67 -55.41
CA GLY A 268 -12.82 16.62 -56.71
C GLY A 268 -14.34 16.66 -56.56
N LYS A 269 -15.04 17.17 -57.57
CA LYS A 269 -16.51 17.29 -57.56
C LYS A 269 -17.22 15.96 -57.32
N ASP A 270 -16.67 14.87 -57.86
CA ASP A 270 -17.24 13.52 -57.71
C ASP A 270 -16.74 12.80 -56.45
N ASP A 271 -15.79 13.40 -55.73
CA ASP A 271 -15.28 12.90 -54.45
C ASP A 271 -16.04 13.49 -53.24
N MET A 272 -16.86 14.52 -53.44
CA MET A 272 -17.65 15.16 -52.39
C MET A 272 -18.78 14.25 -51.90
N SER A 273 -19.04 14.26 -50.59
CA SER A 273 -20.30 13.71 -50.07
C SER A 273 -21.51 14.41 -50.73
N SER A 274 -22.66 13.73 -50.75
CA SER A 274 -23.89 14.31 -51.31
C SER A 274 -24.32 15.59 -50.60
N ALA A 275 -24.03 15.71 -49.31
CA ALA A 275 -24.34 16.90 -48.50
C ALA A 275 -23.36 18.05 -48.81
N LEU A 276 -22.05 17.78 -48.79
CA LEU A 276 -21.03 18.79 -49.12
C LEU A 276 -21.20 19.32 -50.54
N ARG A 277 -21.49 18.44 -51.50
CA ARG A 277 -21.73 18.82 -52.90
C ARG A 277 -22.87 19.82 -53.04
N LYS A 278 -23.98 19.66 -52.30
CA LYS A 278 -25.09 20.62 -52.30
C LYS A 278 -24.68 21.99 -51.76
N GLN A 279 -23.80 22.05 -50.77
CA GLN A 279 -23.31 23.32 -50.24
C GLN A 279 -22.35 23.98 -51.22
N TRP A 280 -21.42 23.21 -51.81
CA TRP A 280 -20.49 23.72 -52.81
C TRP A 280 -21.20 24.17 -54.09
N GLU A 281 -22.23 23.48 -54.58
CA GLU A 281 -22.98 23.91 -55.78
C GLU A 281 -23.67 25.28 -55.60
N LYS A 282 -23.97 25.71 -54.36
CA LYS A 282 -24.54 27.04 -54.07
C LYS A 282 -23.53 28.18 -54.15
N VAL A 283 -22.26 27.91 -53.84
CA VAL A 283 -21.24 28.97 -53.58
C VAL A 283 -19.92 28.80 -54.34
N GLY A 284 -19.70 27.61 -54.91
CA GLY A 284 -18.47 27.17 -55.53
C GLY A 284 -18.16 27.90 -56.83
N ASN A 285 -19.19 28.16 -57.64
CA ASN A 285 -19.07 28.78 -58.97
C ASN A 285 -18.02 28.09 -59.87
N GLY A 286 -17.87 26.77 -59.75
CA GLY A 286 -16.89 25.99 -60.52
C GLY A 286 -15.45 26.04 -59.98
N ARG A 287 -15.20 26.74 -58.87
CA ARG A 287 -13.88 26.81 -58.22
C ARG A 287 -13.51 25.52 -57.50
N GLU A 288 -12.22 25.21 -57.48
CA GLU A 288 -11.68 24.08 -56.74
C GLU A 288 -11.95 24.24 -55.24
N LEU A 289 -12.30 23.14 -54.57
CA LEU A 289 -12.48 23.07 -53.13
C LEU A 289 -11.37 22.23 -52.52
N GLY A 290 -10.85 22.66 -51.37
CA GLY A 290 -9.96 21.82 -50.59
C GLY A 290 -10.18 21.92 -49.09
N LEU A 291 -9.69 20.90 -48.40
CA LEU A 291 -9.66 20.83 -46.95
C LEU A 291 -8.41 21.55 -46.46
N ALA A 292 -8.57 22.52 -45.56
CA ALA A 292 -7.43 23.16 -44.91
C ALA A 292 -6.96 22.28 -43.76
N ILE A 293 -5.77 21.69 -43.89
CA ILE A 293 -5.19 20.77 -42.91
C ILE A 293 -4.08 21.48 -42.14
N TRP A 294 -3.97 21.19 -40.84
CA TRP A 294 -2.88 21.66 -39.99
C TRP A 294 -2.10 20.50 -39.39
N THR A 295 -0.78 20.60 -39.34
CA THR A 295 0.08 19.68 -38.57
C THR A 295 1.32 20.39 -38.04
N THR A 296 1.86 19.87 -36.94
CA THR A 296 3.14 20.28 -36.34
C THR A 296 4.28 19.32 -36.71
N THR A 297 3.96 18.23 -37.41
CA THR A 297 4.88 17.19 -37.86
C THR A 297 4.76 16.99 -39.38
N ALA A 298 5.28 17.93 -40.18
CA ALA A 298 5.11 17.90 -41.64
C ALA A 298 5.51 16.55 -42.29
N TRP A 299 6.51 15.86 -41.74
CA TRP A 299 6.96 14.56 -42.22
C TRP A 299 5.88 13.46 -42.15
N THR A 300 4.89 13.55 -41.26
CA THR A 300 3.80 12.55 -41.15
C THR A 300 2.82 12.61 -42.31
N LEU A 301 2.80 13.71 -43.11
CA LEU A 301 1.96 13.84 -44.29
C LEU A 301 2.21 12.73 -45.32
N ALA A 302 3.42 12.18 -45.35
CA ALA A 302 3.77 11.03 -46.18
C ALA A 302 2.95 9.77 -45.86
N ALA A 303 2.48 9.66 -44.62
CA ALA A 303 1.71 8.54 -44.09
C ALA A 303 0.21 8.85 -43.93
N ASN A 304 -0.30 9.94 -44.54
CA ASN A 304 -1.71 10.28 -44.42
C ASN A 304 -2.61 9.18 -45.02
N GLN A 305 -3.66 8.81 -44.27
CA GLN A 305 -4.67 7.82 -44.71
C GLN A 305 -6.11 8.27 -44.47
N ALA A 306 -6.35 9.34 -43.70
CA ALA A 306 -7.67 9.94 -43.52
C ALA A 306 -7.57 11.41 -43.09
N VAL A 307 -8.70 12.10 -43.09
CA VAL A 307 -8.86 13.39 -42.40
C VAL A 307 -9.95 13.22 -41.35
N ALA A 308 -9.62 13.46 -40.08
CA ALA A 308 -10.57 13.39 -38.98
C ALA A 308 -11.27 14.75 -38.77
N ILE A 309 -12.60 14.68 -38.58
CA ILE A 309 -13.46 15.81 -38.20
C ILE A 309 -14.30 15.46 -36.98
N SER A 310 -14.87 16.46 -36.31
CA SER A 310 -15.86 16.25 -35.26
C SER A 310 -17.27 16.41 -35.82
N SER A 311 -18.11 15.38 -35.73
CA SER A 311 -19.52 15.42 -36.13
C SER A 311 -20.31 16.54 -35.44
N GLY A 312 -19.94 16.88 -34.20
CA GLY A 312 -20.61 17.91 -33.42
C GLY A 312 -20.14 19.35 -33.68
N MET A 313 -19.16 19.55 -34.57
CA MET A 313 -18.66 20.89 -34.94
C MET A 313 -19.33 21.41 -36.21
N GLU A 314 -19.46 22.73 -36.32
CA GLU A 314 -19.82 23.39 -37.57
C GLU A 314 -18.58 23.76 -38.39
N TYR A 315 -18.71 23.66 -39.70
CA TYR A 315 -17.68 23.93 -40.70
C TYR A 315 -18.19 24.94 -41.73
N ALA A 316 -17.25 25.63 -42.37
CA ALA A 316 -17.53 26.67 -43.35
C ALA A 316 -16.73 26.45 -44.63
N ILE A 317 -17.34 26.76 -45.78
CA ILE A 317 -16.61 27.04 -47.02
C ILE A 317 -16.25 28.53 -47.01
N VAL A 318 -14.97 28.82 -47.12
CA VAL A 318 -14.43 30.17 -47.13
C VAL A 318 -13.69 30.48 -48.43
N GLU A 319 -13.78 31.75 -48.81
CA GLU A 319 -13.03 32.36 -49.90
C GLU A 319 -11.92 33.23 -49.32
N GLN A 320 -10.71 33.05 -49.84
CA GLN A 320 -9.63 34.01 -49.66
C GLN A 320 -9.67 35.03 -50.81
N PRO A 321 -9.77 36.34 -50.52
CA PRO A 321 -9.76 37.37 -51.56
C PRO A 321 -8.54 37.23 -52.49
N GLY A 322 -8.78 37.07 -53.79
CA GLY A 322 -7.73 36.91 -54.81
C GLY A 322 -7.25 35.47 -55.04
N SER A 323 -7.86 34.47 -54.38
CA SER A 323 -7.60 33.04 -54.64
C SER A 323 -8.70 32.42 -55.52
N ASP A 324 -8.31 31.61 -56.49
CA ASP A 324 -9.23 30.80 -57.30
C ASP A 324 -9.69 29.52 -56.58
N ARG A 325 -9.19 29.26 -55.36
CA ARG A 325 -9.49 28.07 -54.56
C ARG A 325 -10.32 28.41 -53.31
N LEU A 326 -11.24 27.52 -52.98
CA LEU A 326 -12.06 27.57 -51.76
C LEU A 326 -11.51 26.61 -50.71
N LEU A 327 -11.69 26.96 -49.43
CA LEU A 327 -11.22 26.15 -48.30
C LEU A 327 -12.38 25.74 -47.41
N VAL A 328 -12.32 24.51 -46.88
CA VAL A 328 -13.14 24.07 -45.75
C VAL A 328 -12.34 24.26 -44.46
N VAL A 329 -12.94 24.95 -43.48
CA VAL A 329 -12.39 25.21 -42.15
C VAL A 329 -13.48 25.05 -41.08
N GLY A 330 -13.11 24.75 -39.84
CA GLY A 330 -14.05 24.79 -38.71
C GLY A 330 -14.48 26.23 -38.40
N CYS A 331 -15.76 26.45 -38.12
CA CYS A 331 -16.30 27.80 -37.84
C CYS A 331 -15.57 28.49 -36.67
N ASP A 332 -15.30 27.76 -35.59
CA ASP A 332 -14.56 28.26 -34.42
C ASP A 332 -13.10 28.62 -34.73
N ARG A 333 -12.58 28.24 -35.90
CA ARG A 333 -11.20 28.52 -36.34
C ARG A 333 -11.09 29.72 -37.28
N LEU A 334 -12.20 30.36 -37.63
CA LEU A 334 -12.21 31.47 -38.60
C LEU A 334 -11.32 32.65 -38.15
N GLU A 335 -11.45 33.13 -36.92
CA GLU A 335 -10.66 34.27 -36.42
C GLU A 335 -9.15 33.94 -36.32
N PRO A 336 -8.71 32.83 -35.68
CA PRO A 336 -7.30 32.45 -35.68
C PRO A 336 -6.71 32.25 -37.08
N LEU A 337 -7.48 31.65 -38.01
CA LEU A 337 -7.03 31.45 -39.38
C LEU A 337 -7.01 32.74 -40.17
N LYS A 338 -7.86 33.73 -39.84
CA LYS A 338 -7.83 35.06 -40.47
C LYS A 338 -6.53 35.79 -40.17
N GLU A 339 -6.05 35.72 -38.94
CA GLU A 339 -4.74 36.29 -38.56
C GLU A 339 -3.59 35.62 -39.31
N LEU A 340 -3.71 34.31 -39.58
CA LEU A 340 -2.63 33.50 -40.12
C LEU A 340 -2.58 33.48 -41.66
N LEU A 341 -3.75 33.41 -42.30
CA LEU A 341 -3.94 33.26 -43.75
C LEU A 341 -4.45 34.54 -44.44
N GLY A 342 -4.81 35.59 -43.69
CA GLY A 342 -5.43 36.80 -44.22
C GLY A 342 -6.96 36.73 -44.20
N GLU A 343 -7.65 37.70 -44.81
CA GLU A 343 -9.12 37.73 -44.78
C GLU A 343 -9.76 36.45 -45.31
N LEU A 344 -10.71 35.90 -44.55
CA LEU A 344 -11.50 34.73 -44.92
C LEU A 344 -12.98 35.14 -44.98
N LYS A 345 -13.55 35.13 -46.18
CA LYS A 345 -14.97 35.41 -46.39
C LYS A 345 -15.76 34.11 -46.32
N VAL A 346 -16.65 33.99 -45.34
CA VAL A 346 -17.56 32.84 -45.21
C VAL A 346 -18.60 32.89 -46.33
N LEU A 347 -18.70 31.81 -47.11
CA LEU A 347 -19.69 31.68 -48.16
C LEU A 347 -20.92 30.88 -47.72
N THR A 348 -20.70 29.81 -46.95
CA THR A 348 -21.76 28.98 -46.35
C THR A 348 -21.20 28.19 -45.17
N THR A 349 -22.08 27.79 -44.25
CA THR A 349 -21.78 26.90 -43.12
C THR A 349 -22.60 25.61 -43.20
N PHE A 350 -22.14 24.56 -42.51
CA PHE A 350 -22.80 23.26 -42.41
C PHE A 350 -22.26 22.44 -41.23
N GLY A 351 -22.94 21.35 -40.87
CA GLY A 351 -22.53 20.45 -39.78
C GLY A 351 -21.43 19.48 -40.19
N GLY A 352 -20.62 19.00 -39.23
CA GLY A 352 -19.50 18.08 -39.49
C GLY A 352 -19.89 16.78 -40.19
N ASP A 353 -21.09 16.25 -39.92
CA ASP A 353 -21.60 15.05 -40.58
C ASP A 353 -21.73 15.22 -42.10
N ASP A 354 -21.91 16.44 -42.59
CA ASP A 354 -21.98 16.72 -44.03
C ASP A 354 -20.64 16.46 -44.74
N LEU A 355 -19.51 16.39 -44.03
CA LEU A 355 -18.20 16.07 -44.60
C LEU A 355 -17.93 14.56 -44.72
N LEU A 356 -18.64 13.73 -43.95
CA LEU A 356 -18.31 12.30 -43.82
C LEU A 356 -18.38 11.56 -45.15
N GLY A 357 -17.36 10.74 -45.41
CA GLY A 357 -17.24 9.97 -46.63
C GLY A 357 -16.72 10.74 -47.84
N THR A 358 -16.50 12.06 -47.73
CA THR A 358 -15.81 12.85 -48.76
C THR A 358 -14.40 12.31 -48.97
N SER A 359 -14.04 12.01 -50.22
CA SER A 359 -12.68 11.64 -50.62
C SER A 359 -11.86 12.86 -51.02
N TYR A 360 -10.53 12.77 -50.91
CA TYR A 360 -9.64 13.88 -51.24
C TYR A 360 -8.32 13.39 -51.85
N ASP A 361 -7.64 14.32 -52.52
CA ASP A 361 -6.32 14.16 -53.13
C ASP A 361 -5.22 14.77 -52.24
N HIS A 362 -4.08 14.08 -52.13
CA HIS A 362 -2.85 14.60 -51.54
C HIS A 362 -1.61 14.06 -52.29
N LEU A 363 -0.42 14.61 -52.03
CA LEU A 363 0.83 14.27 -52.75
C LEU A 363 1.26 12.80 -52.59
N PHE A 364 0.90 12.17 -51.48
CA PHE A 364 1.30 10.82 -51.09
C PHE A 364 0.17 9.81 -51.31
N TRP A 365 -0.63 10.06 -52.34
CA TRP A 365 -1.60 9.11 -52.89
C TRP A 365 -1.37 8.95 -54.39
N ASN A 366 -1.49 7.73 -54.90
CA ASN A 366 -1.47 7.43 -56.33
C ASN A 366 -2.69 6.55 -56.71
N SER A 367 -2.94 6.44 -58.01
CA SER A 367 -4.15 5.81 -58.54
C SER A 367 -4.24 4.29 -58.35
N SER A 368 -3.20 3.63 -57.81
CA SER A 368 -3.25 2.19 -57.52
C SER A 368 -3.96 1.86 -56.21
N GLN A 369 -4.32 2.86 -55.41
CA GLN A 369 -5.00 2.68 -54.12
C GLN A 369 -6.29 3.52 -54.04
N PRO A 370 -7.29 3.12 -53.23
CA PRO A 370 -8.46 3.93 -52.98
C PRO A 370 -8.09 5.31 -52.42
N LYS A 371 -8.85 6.35 -52.79
CA LYS A 371 -8.65 7.68 -52.19
C LYS A 371 -8.96 7.64 -50.69
N PRO A 372 -8.15 8.31 -49.86
CA PRO A 372 -8.47 8.47 -48.44
C PRO A 372 -9.76 9.29 -48.28
N LYS A 373 -10.38 9.15 -47.09
CA LYS A 373 -11.71 9.71 -46.79
C LYS A 373 -11.69 10.57 -45.53
N VAL A 374 -12.68 11.46 -45.44
CA VAL A 374 -13.02 12.16 -44.20
C VAL A 374 -13.79 11.23 -43.27
N ILE A 375 -13.34 11.14 -42.02
CA ILE A 375 -13.88 10.27 -40.98
C ILE A 375 -14.25 11.07 -39.72
N ALA A 376 -15.20 10.54 -38.94
CA ALA A 376 -15.55 11.13 -37.65
C ALA A 376 -14.55 10.71 -36.57
N SER A 377 -14.15 11.64 -35.72
CA SER A 377 -13.42 11.30 -34.49
C SER A 377 -13.67 12.28 -33.35
N ARG A 378 -13.61 11.76 -32.12
CA ARG A 378 -13.87 12.52 -30.89
C ARG A 378 -12.67 13.34 -30.42
N HIS A 379 -11.46 13.04 -30.92
CA HIS A 379 -10.24 13.76 -30.53
C HIS A 379 -10.09 15.13 -31.22
N VAL A 380 -10.87 15.37 -32.28
CA VAL A 380 -10.89 16.65 -32.98
C VAL A 380 -11.60 17.70 -32.12
N THR A 381 -10.93 18.81 -31.84
CA THR A 381 -11.45 19.91 -31.02
C THR A 381 -11.42 21.25 -31.77
N SER A 382 -12.19 22.23 -31.30
CA SER A 382 -12.19 23.60 -31.83
C SER A 382 -11.02 24.47 -31.34
N GLY A 383 -10.17 23.96 -30.45
CA GLY A 383 -9.13 24.73 -29.77
C GLY A 383 -7.86 25.01 -30.59
N ALA A 384 -7.53 24.19 -31.58
CA ALA A 384 -6.27 24.30 -32.32
C ALA A 384 -6.41 23.94 -33.82
N GLY A 385 -5.47 24.42 -34.63
CA GLY A 385 -5.40 24.14 -36.07
C GLY A 385 -6.57 24.71 -36.87
N THR A 386 -7.07 23.91 -37.82
CA THR A 386 -8.14 24.27 -38.76
C THR A 386 -9.49 23.64 -38.43
N GLY A 387 -9.56 22.74 -37.44
CA GLY A 387 -10.73 21.90 -37.17
C GLY A 387 -10.82 20.65 -38.06
N LEU A 388 -9.85 20.46 -38.98
CA LEU A 388 -9.66 19.25 -39.78
C LEU A 388 -8.26 18.70 -39.50
N VAL A 389 -8.19 17.47 -39.01
CA VAL A 389 -6.94 16.85 -38.56
C VAL A 389 -6.49 15.82 -39.58
N HIS A 390 -5.28 15.98 -40.12
CA HIS A 390 -4.66 14.93 -40.92
C HIS A 390 -4.42 13.71 -40.03
N THR A 391 -4.82 12.54 -40.51
CA THR A 391 -4.68 11.28 -39.78
C THR A 391 -3.60 10.43 -40.44
N ALA A 392 -2.53 10.14 -39.70
CA ALA A 392 -1.48 9.18 -40.01
C ALA A 392 -1.48 8.08 -38.94
N PRO A 393 -2.25 6.99 -39.13
CA PRO A 393 -2.48 5.98 -38.09
C PRO A 393 -1.19 5.36 -37.54
N GLY A 394 -0.12 5.31 -38.34
CA GLY A 394 1.19 4.81 -37.90
C GLY A 394 1.96 5.73 -36.96
N HIS A 395 1.53 6.97 -36.77
CA HIS A 395 2.28 8.02 -36.07
C HIS A 395 1.47 8.75 -34.98
N GLY A 396 0.26 8.28 -34.66
CA GLY A 396 -0.57 8.84 -33.59
C GLY A 396 -1.52 7.81 -33.01
N GLN A 397 -1.67 7.76 -31.68
CA GLN A 397 -2.59 6.81 -31.03
C GLN A 397 -4.05 7.18 -31.31
N GLU A 398 -4.40 8.47 -31.24
CA GLU A 398 -5.75 8.96 -31.57
C GLU A 398 -6.07 8.74 -33.05
N ASP A 399 -5.07 8.94 -33.92
CA ASP A 399 -5.15 8.65 -35.35
C ASP A 399 -5.44 7.16 -35.61
N TYR A 400 -4.72 6.27 -34.93
CA TYR A 400 -4.91 4.84 -34.99
C TYR A 400 -6.32 4.43 -34.55
N ASP A 401 -6.80 4.96 -33.42
CA ASP A 401 -8.12 4.64 -32.88
C ASP A 401 -9.24 5.13 -33.81
N ALA A 402 -9.11 6.35 -34.37
CA ALA A 402 -10.05 6.89 -35.35
C ALA A 402 -10.08 6.05 -36.64
N PHE A 403 -8.91 5.69 -37.15
CA PHE A 403 -8.78 4.86 -38.35
C PHE A 403 -9.37 3.47 -38.14
N ARG A 404 -9.10 2.84 -37.00
CA ARG A 404 -9.67 1.54 -36.62
C ARG A 404 -11.19 1.59 -36.49
N GLN A 405 -11.73 2.64 -35.87
CA GLN A 405 -13.16 2.82 -35.76
C GLN A 405 -13.82 2.95 -37.16
N ALA A 406 -13.16 3.64 -38.09
CA ALA A 406 -13.65 3.81 -39.45
C ALA A 406 -13.60 2.52 -40.29
N LEU A 407 -12.58 1.67 -40.09
CA LEU A 407 -12.46 0.39 -40.79
C LEU A 407 -13.28 -0.75 -40.16
N GLY A 408 -13.66 -0.64 -38.89
CA GLY A 408 -14.32 -1.69 -38.11
C GLY A 408 -13.36 -2.49 -37.22
N SER A 409 -13.90 -3.08 -36.15
CA SER A 409 -13.12 -3.74 -35.08
C SER A 409 -12.27 -4.93 -35.54
N ASP A 410 -12.56 -5.55 -36.67
CA ASP A 410 -11.81 -6.70 -37.20
C ASP A 410 -10.85 -6.35 -38.34
N ALA A 411 -10.79 -5.08 -38.74
CA ALA A 411 -9.97 -4.66 -39.87
C ALA A 411 -8.46 -4.82 -39.61
N ASP A 412 -7.76 -5.41 -40.57
CA ASP A 412 -6.32 -5.61 -40.54
C ASP A 412 -5.57 -4.28 -40.64
N THR A 413 -4.67 -4.04 -39.69
CA THR A 413 -3.79 -2.86 -39.67
C THR A 413 -2.55 -3.04 -40.55
N ALA A 414 -2.42 -4.14 -41.28
CA ALA A 414 -1.31 -4.39 -42.21
C ALA A 414 -1.13 -3.25 -43.23
N GLU A 415 -2.23 -2.61 -43.66
CA GLU A 415 -2.23 -1.47 -44.60
C GLU A 415 -1.83 -0.13 -43.96
N MET A 416 -1.53 -0.11 -42.66
CA MET A 416 -1.11 1.10 -41.97
C MET A 416 0.28 1.54 -42.44
N ARG A 417 0.36 2.79 -42.91
CA ARG A 417 1.59 3.39 -43.42
C ARG A 417 2.46 3.88 -42.27
N CYS A 418 3.74 3.52 -42.27
CA CYS A 418 4.73 3.99 -41.31
C CYS A 418 6.12 4.00 -41.97
N PRO A 419 6.38 4.95 -42.89
CA PRO A 419 7.59 4.96 -43.71
C PRO A 419 8.80 5.50 -42.94
N VAL A 420 9.05 5.02 -41.72
CA VAL A 420 10.12 5.49 -40.84
C VAL A 420 10.87 4.30 -40.24
N ASP A 421 12.19 4.26 -40.42
CA ASP A 421 13.06 3.19 -39.92
C ASP A 421 13.47 3.35 -38.43
N ASP A 422 14.36 2.47 -37.96
CA ASP A 422 14.94 2.49 -36.60
C ASP A 422 15.84 3.69 -36.30
N LEU A 423 16.31 4.38 -37.32
CA LEU A 423 17.13 5.58 -37.19
C LEU A 423 16.29 6.87 -37.26
N GLY A 424 14.97 6.74 -37.46
CA GLY A 424 14.09 7.89 -37.65
C GLY A 424 14.24 8.51 -39.04
N ASN A 425 14.62 7.74 -40.05
CA ASN A 425 14.72 8.19 -41.43
C ASN A 425 13.54 7.71 -42.27
N LEU A 426 13.14 8.49 -43.26
CA LEU A 426 12.07 8.12 -44.19
C LEU A 426 12.52 6.98 -45.12
N THR A 427 11.67 5.97 -45.33
CA THR A 427 12.00 4.75 -46.09
C THR A 427 11.53 4.79 -47.55
N GLU A 428 12.01 3.85 -48.37
CA GLU A 428 11.61 3.69 -49.78
C GLU A 428 10.11 3.39 -49.98
N GLU A 429 9.39 2.99 -48.92
CA GLU A 429 7.95 2.72 -48.98
C GLU A 429 7.14 3.90 -49.55
N ILE A 430 7.61 5.13 -49.32
CA ILE A 430 6.97 6.36 -49.83
C ILE A 430 6.84 6.34 -51.35
N ALA A 431 7.82 5.77 -52.06
CA ALA A 431 7.80 5.69 -53.52
C ALA A 431 6.58 4.93 -54.04
N SER A 432 6.07 3.97 -53.27
CA SER A 432 4.88 3.18 -53.62
C SER A 432 3.55 3.95 -53.48
N TRP A 433 3.56 5.13 -52.85
CA TRP A 433 2.35 5.94 -52.58
C TRP A 433 2.32 7.29 -53.29
N THR A 434 3.42 7.72 -53.92
CA THR A 434 3.49 9.03 -54.58
C THR A 434 3.08 8.99 -56.06
N LYS A 435 2.56 10.10 -56.61
CA LYS A 435 2.25 10.26 -58.05
C LYS A 435 3.50 10.43 -58.94
N GLY A 436 4.69 10.66 -58.37
CA GLY A 436 5.92 10.88 -59.14
C GLY A 436 7.19 10.56 -58.35
N GLY A 437 8.16 9.92 -59.01
CA GLY A 437 9.39 9.40 -58.38
C GLY A 437 10.32 10.46 -57.77
N ASP A 438 10.23 11.71 -58.22
CA ASP A 438 11.06 12.83 -57.72
C ASP A 438 10.70 13.26 -56.27
N VAL A 439 9.42 13.12 -55.88
CA VAL A 439 8.98 13.45 -54.51
C VAL A 439 9.57 12.46 -53.50
N ALA A 440 9.52 11.17 -53.83
CA ALA A 440 10.05 10.12 -52.96
C ALA A 440 11.58 10.19 -52.85
N SER A 441 12.29 10.35 -53.97
CA SER A 441 13.77 10.41 -53.98
C SER A 441 14.33 11.55 -53.12
N ARG A 442 13.59 12.67 -53.00
CA ARG A 442 13.98 13.81 -52.16
C ARG A 442 13.72 13.61 -50.67
N LEU A 443 12.94 12.62 -50.27
CA LEU A 443 12.56 12.37 -48.88
C LEU A 443 13.24 11.12 -48.30
N VAL A 444 13.44 10.07 -49.11
CA VAL A 444 14.06 8.82 -48.68
C VAL A 444 15.44 9.06 -48.06
N GLY A 445 15.69 8.44 -46.91
CA GLY A 445 16.94 8.53 -46.15
C GLY A 445 17.08 9.79 -45.28
N LYS A 446 16.15 10.77 -45.39
CA LYS A 446 16.18 11.98 -44.56
C LYS A 446 15.61 11.75 -43.17
N SER A 447 16.18 12.42 -42.17
CA SER A 447 15.75 12.27 -40.77
C SER A 447 14.48 13.07 -40.48
N VAL A 448 13.47 12.43 -39.88
CA VAL A 448 12.18 13.05 -39.53
C VAL A 448 12.28 14.12 -38.44
N LEU A 449 13.31 14.02 -37.58
CA LEU A 449 13.66 15.03 -36.58
C LEU A 449 14.71 16.02 -37.10
N GLY A 450 15.07 15.93 -38.39
CA GLY A 450 16.08 16.75 -39.04
C GLY A 450 15.60 17.32 -40.37
N ASP A 451 16.30 16.96 -41.45
CA ASP A 451 16.17 17.59 -42.76
C ASP A 451 14.92 17.17 -43.57
N ALA A 452 14.21 16.11 -43.15
CA ALA A 452 12.98 15.69 -43.82
C ALA A 452 11.87 16.75 -43.72
N VAL A 453 11.79 17.49 -42.62
CA VAL A 453 10.79 18.55 -42.43
C VAL A 453 11.00 19.67 -43.44
N SER A 454 12.23 20.16 -43.58
CA SER A 454 12.57 21.21 -44.55
C SER A 454 12.35 20.74 -45.99
N ALA A 455 12.75 19.50 -46.31
CA ALA A 455 12.51 18.92 -47.62
C ALA A 455 11.01 18.80 -47.95
N MET A 456 10.19 18.38 -46.98
CA MET A 456 8.74 18.32 -47.12
C MET A 456 8.15 19.70 -47.40
N VAL A 457 8.55 20.73 -46.65
CA VAL A 457 8.06 22.11 -46.85
C VAL A 457 8.33 22.62 -48.26
N GLU A 458 9.54 22.42 -48.79
CA GLU A 458 9.87 22.83 -50.16
C GLU A 458 9.01 22.09 -51.19
N ILE A 459 8.82 20.78 -51.01
CA ILE A 459 7.94 19.97 -51.88
C ILE A 459 6.50 20.52 -51.85
N LEU A 460 5.94 20.83 -50.66
CA LEU A 460 4.60 21.39 -50.52
C LEU A 460 4.46 22.75 -51.21
N LYS A 461 5.52 23.57 -51.16
CA LYS A 461 5.57 24.91 -51.77
C LYS A 461 5.66 24.84 -53.29
N GLU A 462 6.56 24.02 -53.82
CA GLU A 462 6.73 23.82 -55.28
C GLU A 462 5.47 23.27 -55.95
N ASN A 463 4.72 22.42 -55.24
CA ASN A 463 3.44 21.88 -55.71
C ASN A 463 2.25 22.82 -55.47
N GLY A 464 2.46 24.01 -54.90
CA GLY A 464 1.42 25.02 -54.68
C GLY A 464 0.30 24.58 -53.74
N ILE A 465 0.60 23.70 -52.77
CA ILE A 465 -0.37 23.21 -51.77
C ILE A 465 -0.07 23.67 -50.33
N LEU A 466 1.08 24.31 -50.10
CA LEU A 466 1.39 24.95 -48.82
C LEU A 466 0.58 26.25 -48.69
N LEU A 467 -0.36 26.28 -47.74
CA LEU A 467 -1.13 27.48 -47.40
C LEU A 467 -0.32 28.45 -46.53
N LYS A 468 0.37 27.90 -45.52
CA LYS A 468 1.23 28.67 -44.61
C LYS A 468 2.25 27.77 -43.94
N GLN A 469 3.42 28.32 -43.67
CA GLN A 469 4.42 27.77 -42.76
C GLN A 469 4.55 28.69 -41.54
N ASP A 470 4.64 28.10 -40.36
CA ASP A 470 4.84 28.80 -39.10
C ASP A 470 5.79 28.04 -38.17
N VAL A 471 6.33 28.70 -37.14
CA VAL A 471 7.19 28.08 -36.13
C VAL A 471 6.51 28.18 -34.78
N ILE A 472 6.21 27.03 -34.18
CA ILE A 472 5.58 26.95 -32.86
C ILE A 472 6.58 26.54 -31.79
N HIS A 473 6.34 27.02 -30.59
CA HIS A 473 7.06 26.65 -29.39
C HIS A 473 6.11 25.92 -28.46
N HIS A 474 6.43 24.67 -28.13
CA HIS A 474 5.56 23.84 -27.31
C HIS A 474 6.33 22.83 -26.51
N ARG A 475 5.61 22.13 -25.63
CA ARG A 475 6.17 21.09 -24.79
C ARG A 475 6.24 19.80 -25.60
N TYR A 476 7.44 19.28 -25.82
CA TYR A 476 7.66 18.10 -26.66
C TYR A 476 8.27 16.94 -25.88
N PRO A 477 7.88 15.69 -26.17
CA PRO A 477 8.44 14.52 -25.50
C PRO A 477 9.87 14.23 -25.99
N CYS A 478 10.75 13.92 -25.04
CA CYS A 478 12.14 13.57 -25.25
C CYS A 478 12.49 12.30 -24.48
N ASP A 479 13.44 11.54 -24.99
CA ASP A 479 13.98 10.37 -24.33
C ASP A 479 14.62 10.82 -23.01
N TRP A 480 14.16 10.27 -21.90
CA TRP A 480 14.65 10.65 -20.57
C TRP A 480 16.16 10.45 -20.37
N LYS A 481 16.79 9.56 -21.15
CA LYS A 481 18.21 9.21 -21.06
C LYS A 481 19.06 10.09 -21.96
N THR A 482 18.76 10.12 -23.27
CA THR A 482 19.56 10.88 -24.24
C THR A 482 19.20 12.37 -24.24
N LYS A 483 18.02 12.72 -23.72
CA LYS A 483 17.41 14.06 -23.79
C LYS A 483 17.10 14.52 -25.21
N GLU A 484 17.18 13.61 -26.18
CA GLU A 484 16.85 13.87 -27.57
C GLU A 484 15.33 13.73 -27.83
N PRO A 485 14.76 14.47 -28.79
CA PRO A 485 13.35 14.34 -29.17
C PRO A 485 12.99 12.91 -29.59
N ILE A 486 11.77 12.49 -29.29
CA ILE A 486 11.23 11.18 -29.71
C ILE A 486 10.18 11.35 -30.80
N ILE A 487 9.80 10.23 -31.42
CA ILE A 487 8.70 10.17 -32.39
C ILE A 487 7.67 9.15 -31.93
N ILE A 488 6.48 9.23 -32.49
CA ILE A 488 5.54 8.12 -32.44
C ILE A 488 5.67 7.38 -33.77
N ARG A 489 5.88 6.07 -33.70
CA ARG A 489 5.89 5.23 -34.89
C ARG A 489 5.23 3.90 -34.59
N SER A 490 4.68 3.27 -35.62
CA SER A 490 4.13 1.94 -35.49
C SER A 490 5.23 0.89 -35.47
N SER A 491 5.16 -0.01 -34.50
CA SER A 491 6.03 -1.18 -34.42
C SER A 491 5.15 -2.44 -34.35
N PRO A 492 5.55 -3.54 -35.00
CA PRO A 492 4.93 -4.84 -34.75
C PRO A 492 5.13 -5.22 -33.27
N GLN A 493 4.06 -5.62 -32.60
CA GLN A 493 4.04 -6.00 -31.19
C GLN A 493 3.05 -7.14 -30.96
N TRP A 494 3.24 -7.88 -29.88
CA TRP A 494 2.34 -8.93 -29.40
C TRP A 494 1.36 -8.38 -28.38
N PHE A 495 0.07 -8.64 -28.61
CA PHE A 495 -1.03 -8.22 -27.76
C PHE A 495 -1.82 -9.42 -27.26
N ALA A 496 -2.13 -9.44 -25.97
CA ALA A 496 -3.18 -10.29 -25.42
C ALA A 496 -4.55 -9.59 -25.56
N ASN A 497 -5.53 -10.31 -26.09
CA ASN A 497 -6.88 -9.83 -26.33
C ASN A 497 -7.70 -9.81 -25.02
N VAL A 498 -7.72 -8.65 -24.35
CA VAL A 498 -8.45 -8.45 -23.09
C VAL A 498 -9.96 -8.34 -23.35
N GLU A 499 -10.36 -7.80 -24.50
CA GLU A 499 -11.78 -7.69 -24.93
C GLU A 499 -12.48 -9.05 -24.88
N ALA A 500 -11.83 -10.10 -25.40
CA ALA A 500 -12.39 -11.46 -25.44
C ALA A 500 -12.68 -12.04 -24.05
N ILE A 501 -11.92 -11.65 -23.03
CA ILE A 501 -12.06 -12.16 -21.65
C ILE A 501 -12.74 -11.18 -20.70
N ARG A 502 -12.99 -9.92 -21.13
CA ARG A 502 -13.59 -8.87 -20.29
C ARG A 502 -14.89 -9.32 -19.61
N PRO A 503 -15.88 -9.92 -20.30
CA PRO A 503 -17.13 -10.33 -19.64
C PRO A 503 -16.88 -11.35 -18.52
N THR A 504 -15.97 -12.29 -18.73
CA THR A 504 -15.58 -13.28 -17.72
C THR A 504 -14.83 -12.63 -16.56
N ALA A 505 -13.94 -11.68 -16.84
CA ALA A 505 -13.21 -10.95 -15.80
C ALA A 505 -14.14 -10.13 -14.90
N LEU A 506 -15.14 -9.45 -15.46
CA LEU A 506 -16.13 -8.71 -14.69
C LEU A 506 -16.97 -9.64 -13.81
N ARG A 507 -17.43 -10.79 -14.34
CA ARG A 507 -18.12 -11.82 -13.52
C ARG A 507 -17.23 -12.36 -12.40
N ALA A 508 -15.95 -12.62 -12.68
CA ALA A 508 -15.00 -13.11 -11.68
C ALA A 508 -14.84 -12.12 -10.52
N ILE A 509 -14.81 -10.82 -10.82
CA ILE A 509 -14.72 -9.73 -9.84
C ILE A 509 -15.95 -9.65 -8.92
N GLU A 510 -17.12 -10.11 -9.37
CA GLU A 510 -18.31 -10.16 -8.52
C GLU A 510 -18.15 -11.12 -7.34
N GLY A 511 -17.41 -12.22 -7.53
CA GLY A 511 -17.14 -13.23 -6.50
C GLY A 511 -15.95 -12.94 -5.59
N ILE A 512 -15.24 -11.82 -5.78
CA ILE A 512 -14.07 -11.45 -4.99
C ILE A 512 -14.45 -10.47 -3.88
N ASP A 513 -14.00 -10.73 -2.65
CA ASP A 513 -14.15 -9.81 -1.53
C ASP A 513 -13.09 -8.68 -1.60
N PHE A 514 -13.50 -7.43 -1.42
CA PHE A 514 -12.60 -6.26 -1.50
C PHE A 514 -12.58 -5.48 -0.19
N LYS A 515 -11.38 -5.23 0.33
CA LYS A 515 -11.17 -4.31 1.46
C LYS A 515 -10.24 -3.17 1.05
N PRO A 516 -10.71 -1.91 0.99
CA PRO A 516 -12.09 -1.46 1.23
C PRO A 516 -13.03 -1.80 0.05
N PRO A 517 -14.36 -1.94 0.25
CA PRO A 517 -15.29 -2.37 -0.80
C PRO A 517 -15.28 -1.51 -2.07
N GLN A 518 -14.97 -0.21 -1.93
CA GLN A 518 -14.87 0.73 -3.04
C GLN A 518 -13.72 0.43 -4.02
N SER A 519 -12.72 -0.36 -3.63
CA SER A 519 -11.59 -0.69 -4.50
C SER A 519 -11.98 -1.63 -5.66
N LYS A 520 -13.09 -2.38 -5.52
CA LYS A 520 -13.71 -3.15 -6.61
C LYS A 520 -13.94 -2.32 -7.88
N ARG A 521 -14.58 -1.15 -7.73
CA ARG A 521 -14.87 -0.23 -8.85
C ARG A 521 -13.61 0.24 -9.57
N ARG A 522 -12.48 0.33 -8.86
CA ARG A 522 -11.20 0.73 -9.45
C ARG A 522 -10.68 -0.36 -10.40
N LEU A 523 -10.72 -1.63 -9.98
CA LEU A 523 -10.31 -2.74 -10.83
C LEU A 523 -11.25 -2.91 -12.05
N GLU A 524 -12.57 -2.81 -11.84
CA GLU A 524 -13.57 -2.84 -12.91
C GLU A 524 -13.32 -1.73 -13.94
N SER A 525 -13.06 -0.51 -13.48
CA SER A 525 -12.76 0.62 -14.37
C SER A 525 -11.51 0.38 -15.22
N PHE A 526 -10.45 -0.22 -14.66
CA PHE A 526 -9.22 -0.51 -15.41
C PHE A 526 -9.41 -1.64 -16.44
N ILE A 527 -10.28 -2.61 -16.18
CA ILE A 527 -10.60 -3.68 -17.14
C ILE A 527 -11.52 -3.15 -18.25
N ASN A 528 -12.50 -2.31 -17.92
CA ASN A 528 -13.37 -1.69 -18.91
C ASN A 528 -12.63 -0.73 -19.85
N GLY A 529 -11.62 -0.02 -19.34
CA GLY A 529 -10.82 0.92 -20.14
C GLY A 529 -9.77 0.27 -21.05
N ARG A 530 -9.68 -1.08 -21.10
CA ARG A 530 -8.62 -1.80 -21.80
C ARG A 530 -9.20 -2.87 -22.73
N SER A 531 -8.96 -2.75 -24.03
CA SER A 531 -9.28 -3.77 -25.04
C SER A 531 -8.14 -4.77 -25.24
N GLU A 532 -6.90 -4.32 -25.12
CA GLU A 532 -5.71 -5.11 -25.43
C GLU A 532 -4.58 -4.86 -24.42
N TRP A 533 -3.72 -5.86 -24.23
CA TRP A 533 -2.50 -5.75 -23.43
C TRP A 533 -1.28 -6.05 -24.30
N CYS A 534 -0.46 -5.03 -24.59
CA CYS A 534 0.85 -5.22 -25.21
C CYS A 534 1.79 -5.99 -24.27
N ILE A 535 2.08 -7.24 -24.61
CA ILE A 535 2.91 -8.15 -23.80
C ILE A 535 4.37 -8.18 -24.27
N SER A 536 4.71 -7.66 -25.45
CA SER A 536 6.10 -7.65 -25.95
C SER A 536 6.87 -6.38 -25.57
N ARG A 537 8.18 -6.51 -25.37
CA ARG A 537 9.12 -5.42 -25.10
C ARG A 537 10.43 -5.68 -25.86
N GLN A 538 10.99 -4.64 -26.49
CA GLN A 538 12.27 -4.70 -27.23
C GLN A 538 13.45 -4.52 -26.26
N ARG A 539 13.67 -5.50 -25.38
CA ARG A 539 14.68 -5.49 -24.32
C ARG A 539 15.40 -6.83 -24.28
N SER A 540 16.57 -6.88 -23.66
CA SER A 540 17.32 -8.13 -23.48
C SER A 540 17.04 -8.80 -22.13
N TRP A 541 16.68 -8.02 -21.09
CA TRP A 541 16.43 -8.56 -19.74
C TRP A 541 14.95 -8.83 -19.46
N GLY A 542 14.55 -10.10 -19.60
CA GLY A 542 13.21 -10.63 -19.36
C GLY A 542 13.03 -12.01 -19.98
N VAL A 543 11.87 -12.63 -19.76
CA VAL A 543 11.52 -13.92 -20.40
C VAL A 543 11.28 -13.70 -21.89
N PRO A 544 11.94 -14.45 -22.80
CA PRO A 544 11.76 -14.25 -24.25
C PRO A 544 10.35 -14.65 -24.69
N ILE A 545 9.83 -14.01 -25.74
CA ILE A 545 8.71 -14.53 -26.53
C ILE A 545 9.32 -15.44 -27.61
N PRO A 546 9.19 -16.77 -27.52
CA PRO A 546 9.87 -17.73 -28.40
C PRO A 546 9.19 -17.82 -29.79
N VAL A 547 9.27 -16.74 -30.56
CA VAL A 547 8.74 -16.66 -31.94
C VAL A 547 9.87 -16.87 -32.95
N LEU A 548 9.57 -17.64 -34.00
CA LEU A 548 10.40 -17.72 -35.20
C LEU A 548 9.81 -16.82 -36.28
N HIS A 549 10.65 -16.11 -37.04
CA HIS A 549 10.22 -15.36 -38.22
C HIS A 549 10.80 -16.01 -39.47
N ASP A 550 10.00 -16.11 -40.52
CA ASP A 550 10.53 -16.41 -41.86
C ASP A 550 11.51 -15.30 -42.27
N ALA A 551 12.71 -15.68 -42.70
CA ALA A 551 13.78 -14.74 -43.01
C ALA A 551 13.51 -13.92 -44.29
N GLN A 552 12.66 -14.40 -45.19
CA GLN A 552 12.31 -13.72 -46.44
C GLN A 552 11.04 -12.87 -46.27
N THR A 553 9.98 -13.42 -45.70
CA THR A 553 8.68 -12.75 -45.61
C THR A 553 8.47 -11.98 -44.31
N GLY A 554 9.21 -12.31 -43.25
CA GLY A 554 9.04 -11.76 -41.91
C GLY A 554 7.82 -12.32 -41.15
N GLU A 555 7.07 -13.25 -41.75
CA GLU A 555 5.90 -13.90 -41.15
C GLU A 555 6.26 -14.53 -39.79
N PRO A 556 5.52 -14.24 -38.71
CA PRO A 556 5.77 -14.80 -37.39
C PRO A 556 5.15 -16.20 -37.23
N PHE A 557 5.93 -17.13 -36.70
CA PHE A 557 5.56 -18.48 -36.30
C PHE A 557 5.61 -18.56 -34.77
N LEU A 558 4.45 -18.31 -34.16
CA LEU A 558 4.18 -18.51 -32.74
C LEU A 558 2.90 -19.32 -32.61
N ASN A 559 3.05 -20.65 -32.63
CA ASN A 559 1.94 -21.61 -32.61
C ASN A 559 2.31 -22.82 -31.72
N SER A 560 1.34 -23.71 -31.46
CA SER A 560 1.55 -24.87 -30.58
C SER A 560 2.74 -25.73 -31.01
N GLU A 561 2.88 -26.05 -32.30
CA GLU A 561 3.99 -26.84 -32.82
C GLU A 561 5.37 -26.23 -32.52
N THR A 562 5.53 -24.92 -32.75
CA THR A 562 6.79 -24.23 -32.42
C THR A 562 7.06 -24.20 -30.92
N LEU A 563 6.03 -24.01 -30.09
CA LEU A 563 6.18 -23.92 -28.64
C LEU A 563 6.44 -25.28 -27.99
N ASP A 564 5.80 -26.34 -28.49
CA ASP A 564 6.02 -27.73 -28.08
C ASP A 564 7.47 -28.17 -28.34
N HIS A 565 8.11 -27.63 -29.37
CA HIS A 565 9.51 -27.88 -29.66
C HIS A 565 10.45 -26.99 -28.83
N ILE A 566 10.18 -25.68 -28.74
CA ILE A 566 11.11 -24.72 -28.13
C ILE A 566 11.11 -24.78 -26.61
N ILE A 567 9.95 -24.88 -25.95
CA ILE A 567 9.88 -24.77 -24.49
C ILE A 567 10.67 -25.90 -23.78
N PRO A 568 10.60 -27.19 -24.19
CA PRO A 568 11.43 -28.24 -23.59
C PRO A 568 12.94 -27.98 -23.69
N ILE A 569 13.41 -27.38 -24.78
CA ILE A 569 14.83 -27.02 -24.95
C ILE A 569 15.22 -25.95 -23.93
N LEU A 570 14.37 -24.93 -23.75
CA LEU A 570 14.58 -23.88 -22.75
C LEU A 570 14.42 -24.40 -21.31
N GLU A 571 13.59 -25.42 -21.10
CA GLU A 571 13.43 -26.10 -19.81
C GLU A 571 14.69 -26.87 -19.41
N GLU A 572 15.38 -27.49 -20.36
CA GLU A 572 16.66 -28.17 -20.12
C GLU A 572 17.83 -27.17 -19.96
N LYS A 573 17.90 -26.15 -20.83
CA LYS A 573 19.09 -25.30 -21.00
C LYS A 573 18.99 -23.89 -20.40
N GLY A 574 17.80 -23.50 -19.95
CA GLY A 574 17.48 -22.16 -19.45
C GLY A 574 17.14 -21.16 -20.55
N THR A 575 16.45 -20.07 -20.20
CA THR A 575 16.00 -19.04 -21.15
C THR A 575 17.14 -18.23 -21.77
N ASP A 576 18.29 -18.17 -21.11
CA ASP A 576 19.51 -17.53 -21.64
C ASP A 576 19.97 -18.21 -22.95
N HIS A 577 19.67 -19.50 -23.13
CA HIS A 577 19.97 -20.30 -24.34
C HIS A 577 19.30 -19.71 -25.60
N TRP A 578 18.13 -19.07 -25.46
CA TRP A 578 17.46 -18.39 -26.57
C TRP A 578 18.31 -17.28 -27.20
N TRP A 579 19.21 -16.66 -26.43
CA TRP A 579 20.00 -15.51 -26.88
C TRP A 579 21.35 -15.89 -27.50
N SER A 580 21.93 -17.03 -27.12
CA SER A 580 23.30 -17.42 -27.54
C SER A 580 23.36 -18.31 -28.77
N ASP A 581 22.36 -19.16 -29.00
CA ASP A 581 22.54 -20.33 -29.88
C ASP A 581 21.94 -20.18 -31.29
N SER A 582 22.27 -21.13 -32.18
CA SER A 582 21.77 -21.13 -33.56
C SER A 582 20.25 -21.26 -33.59
N VAL A 583 19.62 -20.59 -34.56
CA VAL A 583 18.18 -20.72 -34.81
C VAL A 583 17.80 -22.17 -35.15
N ASP A 584 18.68 -22.93 -35.78
CA ASP A 584 18.41 -24.29 -36.28
C ASP A 584 17.97 -25.28 -35.18
N GLU A 585 18.41 -25.05 -33.94
CA GLU A 585 18.01 -25.86 -32.79
C GLU A 585 16.53 -25.65 -32.44
N PHE A 586 16.02 -24.44 -32.66
CA PHE A 586 14.67 -24.02 -32.29
C PHE A 586 13.64 -24.23 -33.39
N VAL A 587 14.06 -24.60 -34.61
CA VAL A 587 13.15 -24.89 -35.72
C VAL A 587 12.68 -26.35 -35.66
N PRO A 588 11.37 -26.62 -35.55
CA PRO A 588 10.81 -27.97 -35.65
C PRO A 588 11.12 -28.63 -37.00
N GLU A 589 11.18 -29.97 -37.03
CA GLU A 589 11.55 -30.73 -38.24
C GLU A 589 10.58 -30.51 -39.41
N SER A 590 9.29 -30.37 -39.12
CA SER A 590 8.24 -30.02 -40.09
C SER A 590 8.56 -28.70 -40.83
N LEU A 591 9.00 -27.67 -40.10
CA LEU A 591 9.37 -26.37 -40.69
C LEU A 591 10.71 -26.45 -41.42
N LYS A 592 11.68 -27.24 -40.94
CA LYS A 592 12.94 -27.49 -41.68
C LYS A 592 12.68 -28.08 -43.06
N SER A 593 11.74 -29.02 -43.15
CA SER A 593 11.40 -29.69 -44.42
C SER A 593 10.79 -28.77 -45.48
N THR A 594 10.34 -27.57 -45.11
CA THR A 594 9.77 -26.59 -46.06
C THR A 594 10.82 -25.86 -46.91
N GLY A 595 12.11 -25.98 -46.56
CA GLY A 595 13.20 -25.23 -47.20
C GLY A 595 13.26 -23.74 -46.83
N ARG A 596 12.39 -23.27 -45.93
CA ARG A 596 12.40 -21.91 -45.40
C ARG A 596 13.59 -21.66 -44.49
N GLN A 597 14.06 -20.43 -44.48
CA GLN A 597 15.09 -19.96 -43.56
C GLN A 597 14.41 -19.18 -42.43
N PHE A 598 14.81 -19.40 -41.18
CA PHE A 598 14.19 -18.76 -40.02
C PHE A 598 15.17 -17.87 -39.27
N ARG A 599 14.63 -16.87 -38.57
CA ARG A 599 15.35 -16.04 -37.59
C ARG A 599 14.56 -15.96 -36.30
N LYS A 600 15.24 -15.84 -35.16
CA LYS A 600 14.59 -15.68 -33.85
C LYS A 600 14.00 -14.29 -33.68
N GLY A 601 12.87 -14.19 -32.99
CA GLY A 601 12.43 -12.95 -32.35
C GLY A 601 13.21 -12.70 -31.06
N PHE A 602 13.45 -11.42 -30.75
CA PHE A 602 14.22 -11.00 -29.57
C PHE A 602 13.40 -10.09 -28.64
N ASP A 603 12.07 -10.16 -28.73
CA ASP A 603 11.20 -9.49 -27.78
C ASP A 603 11.13 -10.30 -26.47
N THR A 604 11.08 -9.60 -25.34
CA THR A 604 10.78 -10.18 -24.04
C THR A 604 9.34 -9.89 -23.64
N MET A 605 8.82 -10.66 -22.69
CA MET A 605 7.52 -10.40 -22.09
C MET A 605 7.54 -9.16 -21.18
N ASP A 606 6.37 -8.55 -21.01
CA ASP A 606 6.11 -7.47 -20.06
C ASP A 606 6.23 -7.97 -18.62
N VAL A 607 6.86 -7.20 -17.73
CA VAL A 607 7.05 -7.57 -16.31
C VAL A 607 5.76 -7.78 -15.54
N TRP A 608 4.66 -7.17 -15.99
CA TRP A 608 3.33 -7.44 -15.44
C TRP A 608 2.84 -8.85 -15.78
N PHE A 609 3.33 -9.45 -16.86
CA PHE A 609 3.09 -10.85 -17.20
C PHE A 609 3.89 -11.76 -16.27
N ASP A 610 5.17 -11.44 -16.03
CA ASP A 610 6.03 -12.17 -15.09
C ASP A 610 5.36 -12.25 -13.71
N SER A 611 5.17 -11.09 -13.06
CA SER A 611 4.50 -11.00 -11.75
C SER A 611 3.05 -11.50 -11.80
N GLY A 612 2.33 -11.25 -12.89
CA GLY A 612 0.97 -11.73 -13.12
C GLY A 612 0.87 -13.25 -13.08
N SER A 613 1.89 -13.96 -13.57
CA SER A 613 1.94 -15.42 -13.59
C SER A 613 2.37 -16.07 -12.27
N SER A 614 2.68 -15.28 -11.22
CA SER A 614 3.16 -15.81 -9.93
C SER A 614 2.18 -16.74 -9.19
N TRP A 615 0.88 -16.69 -9.50
CA TRP A 615 -0.10 -17.64 -8.94
C TRP A 615 0.17 -19.08 -9.35
N THR A 616 0.92 -19.32 -10.43
CA THR A 616 1.29 -20.67 -10.90
C THR A 616 2.07 -21.45 -9.85
N ILE A 617 2.84 -20.75 -8.99
CA ILE A 617 3.52 -21.36 -7.84
C ILE A 617 2.50 -22.04 -6.90
N LEU A 618 1.37 -21.38 -6.64
CA LEU A 618 0.34 -21.90 -5.73
C LEU A 618 -0.40 -23.09 -6.32
N ARG A 619 -0.65 -23.07 -7.64
CA ARG A 619 -1.25 -24.18 -8.37
C ARG A 619 -0.41 -25.45 -8.20
N ASP A 620 0.90 -25.35 -8.40
CA ASP A 620 1.82 -26.49 -8.32
C ASP A 620 1.96 -27.04 -6.89
N LYS A 621 1.73 -26.21 -5.86
CA LYS A 621 1.66 -26.69 -4.47
C LYS A 621 0.42 -27.55 -4.21
N GLY A 622 -0.64 -27.43 -5.01
CA GLY A 622 -1.83 -28.27 -4.93
C GLY A 622 -2.62 -28.15 -3.63
N PHE A 623 -2.53 -27.02 -2.91
CA PHE A 623 -3.25 -26.82 -1.64
C PHE A 623 -4.76 -26.63 -1.82
N LYS A 624 -5.18 -26.17 -3.00
CA LYS A 624 -6.58 -25.92 -3.37
C LYS A 624 -6.83 -26.51 -4.75
N ALA A 625 -8.09 -26.82 -5.05
CA ALA A 625 -8.46 -27.26 -6.39
C ALA A 625 -8.21 -26.15 -7.41
N ASP A 626 -7.87 -26.50 -8.65
CA ASP A 626 -7.61 -25.47 -9.68
C ASP A 626 -8.87 -24.63 -9.94
N SER A 627 -10.08 -25.18 -9.83
CA SER A 627 -11.32 -24.40 -9.97
C SER A 627 -11.58 -23.38 -8.85
N GLU A 628 -10.85 -23.45 -7.74
CA GLU A 628 -11.00 -22.56 -6.60
C GLU A 628 -9.99 -21.40 -6.63
N PRO A 629 -10.26 -20.31 -5.87
CA PRO A 629 -9.27 -19.27 -5.69
C PRO A 629 -8.01 -19.79 -4.98
N LEU A 630 -6.87 -19.77 -5.68
CA LEU A 630 -5.62 -20.37 -5.20
C LEU A 630 -5.04 -19.70 -3.94
N ALA A 631 -5.28 -18.40 -3.76
CA ALA A 631 -4.96 -17.66 -2.55
C ALA A 631 -6.21 -17.20 -1.79
N ASP A 632 -6.13 -17.15 -0.46
CA ASP A 632 -7.16 -16.53 0.36
C ASP A 632 -7.08 -15.00 0.31
N ILE A 633 -5.87 -14.45 0.26
CA ILE A 633 -5.65 -13.00 0.24
C ILE A 633 -4.51 -12.63 -0.72
N TYR A 634 -4.77 -11.61 -1.55
CA TYR A 634 -3.76 -10.73 -2.13
C TYR A 634 -3.81 -9.38 -1.39
N LEU A 635 -2.67 -8.86 -0.95
CA LEU A 635 -2.59 -7.59 -0.21
C LEU A 635 -1.48 -6.71 -0.76
N GLU A 636 -1.82 -5.58 -1.38
CA GLU A 636 -0.85 -4.63 -1.94
C GLU A 636 -1.34 -3.18 -1.93
N GLY A 637 -0.48 -2.27 -2.39
CA GLY A 637 -0.76 -0.86 -2.54
C GLY A 637 -1.82 -0.56 -3.59
N SER A 638 -2.45 0.61 -3.48
CA SER A 638 -3.57 1.00 -4.33
C SER A 638 -3.23 1.12 -5.83
N ASP A 639 -1.95 1.27 -6.17
CA ASP A 639 -1.39 1.24 -7.52
C ASP A 639 -1.50 -0.15 -8.19
N GLN A 640 -1.57 -1.23 -7.42
CA GLN A 640 -1.59 -2.60 -7.95
C GLN A 640 -2.93 -3.00 -8.61
N HIS A 641 -3.96 -2.15 -8.55
CA HIS A 641 -5.20 -2.34 -9.32
C HIS A 641 -4.98 -2.22 -10.83
N ARG A 642 -3.95 -1.48 -11.26
CA ARG A 642 -3.51 -1.40 -12.67
C ARG A 642 -2.28 -2.28 -12.92
N GLY A 643 -1.72 -2.87 -11.87
CA GLY A 643 -0.54 -3.72 -11.90
C GLY A 643 -0.91 -5.16 -11.58
N TRP A 644 -0.36 -5.65 -10.47
CA TRP A 644 -0.37 -7.08 -10.13
C TRP A 644 -1.75 -7.70 -9.93
N PHE A 645 -2.70 -7.02 -9.29
CA PHE A 645 -4.06 -7.56 -9.14
C PHE A 645 -4.71 -7.83 -10.49
N GLN A 646 -4.59 -6.86 -11.40
CA GLN A 646 -5.14 -6.98 -12.74
C GLN A 646 -4.41 -8.06 -13.54
N SER A 647 -3.07 -8.03 -13.59
CA SER A 647 -2.33 -8.97 -14.42
C SER A 647 -2.46 -10.41 -13.92
N SER A 648 -2.50 -10.65 -12.60
CA SER A 648 -2.78 -11.98 -12.05
C SER A 648 -4.19 -12.46 -12.39
N LEU A 649 -5.20 -11.60 -12.27
CA LEU A 649 -6.56 -11.98 -12.66
C LEU A 649 -6.65 -12.33 -14.14
N LEU A 650 -6.11 -11.47 -15.02
CA LEU A 650 -6.17 -11.69 -16.47
C LEU A 650 -5.44 -12.96 -16.87
N THR A 651 -4.21 -13.15 -16.39
CA THR A 651 -3.41 -14.35 -16.71
C THR A 651 -4.04 -15.63 -16.17
N ARG A 652 -4.67 -15.59 -14.98
CA ARG A 652 -5.40 -16.74 -14.43
C ARG A 652 -6.64 -17.11 -15.26
N LEU A 653 -7.40 -16.12 -15.72
CA LEU A 653 -8.55 -16.34 -16.60
C LEU A 653 -8.12 -16.90 -17.95
N CYS A 654 -7.01 -16.41 -18.50
CA CYS A 654 -6.42 -16.92 -19.72
C CYS A 654 -5.95 -18.38 -19.60
N SER A 655 -5.62 -18.85 -18.40
CA SER A 655 -5.17 -20.23 -18.19
C SER A 655 -6.32 -21.22 -18.00
N ALA A 656 -7.55 -20.74 -17.81
CA ALA A 656 -8.74 -21.57 -17.57
C ALA A 656 -9.43 -21.92 -18.89
N GLU A 657 -10.33 -22.92 -18.88
CA GLU A 657 -11.14 -23.21 -20.07
C GLU A 657 -12.02 -22.00 -20.41
N LYS A 658 -12.31 -21.83 -21.71
CA LYS A 658 -13.02 -20.66 -22.22
C LYS A 658 -14.36 -20.46 -21.51
N GLY A 659 -14.47 -19.32 -20.81
CA GLY A 659 -15.68 -18.90 -20.09
C GLY A 659 -15.69 -19.20 -18.59
N GLN A 660 -14.73 -19.98 -18.09
CA GLN A 660 -14.55 -20.23 -16.65
C GLN A 660 -13.95 -19.00 -15.96
N ALA A 661 -14.48 -18.69 -14.77
CA ALA A 661 -14.10 -17.52 -13.99
C ALA A 661 -13.16 -17.89 -12.83
N HIS A 662 -12.14 -18.71 -13.09
CA HIS A 662 -11.15 -19.05 -12.06
C HIS A 662 -10.34 -17.81 -11.67
N THR A 663 -10.25 -17.54 -10.37
CA THR A 663 -9.55 -16.37 -9.83
C THR A 663 -8.28 -16.81 -9.12
N PRO A 664 -7.23 -15.96 -9.08
CA PRO A 664 -6.02 -16.29 -8.33
C PRO A 664 -6.18 -16.02 -6.82
N TYR A 665 -7.23 -15.28 -6.42
CA TYR A 665 -7.49 -14.86 -5.05
C TYR A 665 -8.99 -14.79 -4.75
N SER A 666 -9.37 -15.08 -3.50
CA SER A 666 -10.75 -14.88 -3.02
C SER A 666 -10.97 -13.48 -2.42
N LYS A 667 -9.91 -12.83 -1.91
CA LYS A 667 -9.97 -11.49 -1.32
C LYS A 667 -8.82 -10.59 -1.79
N VAL A 668 -9.13 -9.34 -2.11
CA VAL A 668 -8.18 -8.27 -2.40
C VAL A 668 -8.19 -7.24 -1.27
N VAL A 669 -7.05 -7.08 -0.61
CA VAL A 669 -6.84 -6.09 0.44
C VAL A 669 -5.92 -4.99 -0.09
N THR A 670 -6.36 -3.75 0.02
CA THR A 670 -5.65 -2.59 -0.51
C THR A 670 -5.17 -1.69 0.60
N HIS A 671 -3.89 -1.35 0.61
CA HIS A 671 -3.34 -0.31 1.48
C HIS A 671 -3.09 1.01 0.74
N GLY A 672 -3.13 2.12 1.48
CA GLY A 672 -2.75 3.45 1.00
C GLY A 672 -1.23 3.64 0.94
N PHE A 673 -0.80 4.81 0.51
CA PHE A 673 0.60 5.19 0.49
C PHE A 673 1.08 5.69 1.84
N VAL A 674 2.38 5.52 2.13
CA VAL A 674 2.99 6.16 3.29
C VAL A 674 3.56 7.52 2.87
N LEU A 675 3.08 8.57 3.53
CA LEU A 675 3.44 9.96 3.31
C LEU A 675 4.29 10.48 4.48
N ALA A 676 4.99 11.59 4.24
CA ALA A 676 5.66 12.30 5.32
C ALA A 676 4.64 12.90 6.31
N GLN A 677 5.12 13.35 7.47
CA GLN A 677 4.27 13.92 8.53
C GLN A 677 3.45 15.14 8.09
N ASP A 678 3.92 15.89 7.09
CA ASP A 678 3.24 17.04 6.50
C ASP A 678 2.29 16.67 5.34
N GLY A 679 2.17 15.38 5.02
CA GLY A 679 1.36 14.86 3.92
C GLY A 679 2.03 14.94 2.55
N SER A 680 3.27 15.40 2.45
CA SER A 680 4.02 15.38 1.19
C SER A 680 4.48 13.96 0.82
N LYS A 681 4.63 13.72 -0.49
CA LYS A 681 5.22 12.48 -1.00
C LYS A 681 6.69 12.41 -0.57
N MET A 682 7.10 11.29 0.01
CA MET A 682 8.49 11.08 0.38
C MET A 682 9.37 10.89 -0.87
N SER A 683 10.51 11.59 -0.93
CA SER A 683 11.51 11.34 -1.95
C SER A 683 12.93 11.55 -1.42
N LYS A 684 13.90 10.82 -1.98
CA LYS A 684 15.33 11.02 -1.65
C LYS A 684 15.80 12.45 -2.00
N SER A 685 15.26 13.05 -3.05
CA SER A 685 15.63 14.41 -3.49
C SER A 685 15.09 15.52 -2.59
N SER A 686 13.98 15.29 -1.88
CA SER A 686 13.40 16.26 -0.95
C SER A 686 13.89 16.11 0.49
N GLY A 687 14.68 15.06 0.78
CA GLY A 687 15.30 14.85 2.10
C GLY A 687 14.30 14.54 3.24
N ASN A 688 13.02 14.35 2.93
CA ASN A 688 11.95 14.06 3.89
C ASN A 688 11.68 12.55 4.08
N GLY A 689 12.45 11.69 3.39
CA GLY A 689 12.24 10.25 3.40
C GLY A 689 12.78 9.58 4.67
N ILE A 690 11.91 8.91 5.41
CA ILE A 690 12.28 8.02 6.52
C ILE A 690 12.45 6.61 5.96
N MET A 691 13.57 5.94 6.25
CA MET A 691 13.77 4.54 5.86
C MET A 691 13.41 3.60 7.02
N PRO A 692 12.89 2.38 6.75
CA PRO A 692 12.55 1.43 7.80
C PRO A 692 13.74 1.09 8.72
N MET A 693 14.93 0.93 8.13
CA MET A 693 16.14 0.62 8.89
C MET A 693 16.58 1.76 9.80
N ASP A 694 16.35 3.02 9.41
CA ASP A 694 16.65 4.17 10.29
C ASP A 694 15.76 4.17 11.55
N VAL A 695 14.52 3.66 11.44
CA VAL A 695 13.63 3.50 12.60
C VAL A 695 14.11 2.37 13.51
N ILE A 696 14.47 1.23 12.92
CA ILE A 696 14.87 0.03 13.68
C ILE A 696 16.23 0.23 14.34
N GLU A 697 17.26 0.60 13.56
CA GLU A 697 18.66 0.64 13.97
C GLU A 697 19.12 2.03 14.48
N GLY A 698 18.28 3.04 14.25
CA GLY A 698 18.61 4.45 14.46
C GLY A 698 19.27 5.07 13.23
N GLY A 699 19.02 6.36 13.01
CA GLY A 699 19.60 7.11 11.91
C GLY A 699 21.07 7.50 12.15
N LYS A 700 21.61 8.35 11.26
CA LYS A 700 23.02 8.79 11.33
C LYS A 700 23.33 9.54 12.62
N ASP A 701 22.38 10.33 13.13
CA ASP A 701 22.48 11.02 14.43
C ASP A 701 21.55 10.34 15.43
N LYS A 702 22.05 9.32 16.14
CA LYS A 702 21.29 8.54 17.12
C LYS A 702 20.73 9.35 18.30
N LYS A 703 21.16 10.61 18.49
CA LYS A 703 20.55 11.50 19.50
C LYS A 703 19.24 12.09 19.01
N LYS A 704 19.11 12.33 17.70
CA LYS A 704 17.88 12.83 17.06
C LYS A 704 16.99 11.71 16.56
N GLU A 705 17.60 10.64 16.05
CA GLU A 705 16.95 9.47 15.45
C GLU A 705 17.39 8.21 16.21
N PRO A 706 16.88 7.99 17.44
CA PRO A 706 17.26 6.83 18.24
C PRO A 706 16.76 5.54 17.59
N ALA A 707 17.45 4.44 17.88
CA ALA A 707 16.94 3.11 17.56
C ALA A 707 15.65 2.84 18.33
N PHE A 708 14.53 2.70 17.62
CA PHE A 708 13.24 2.37 18.21
C PHE A 708 12.99 0.87 18.29
N GLY A 709 13.66 0.08 17.44
CA GLY A 709 13.42 -1.34 17.31
C GLY A 709 12.24 -1.68 16.38
N THR A 710 12.21 -2.95 16.02
CA THR A 710 11.25 -3.62 15.14
C THR A 710 9.84 -3.56 15.69
N ASP A 711 9.64 -3.89 16.97
CA ASP A 711 8.30 -3.93 17.55
C ASP A 711 7.67 -2.53 17.63
N THR A 712 8.48 -1.47 17.78
CA THR A 712 7.98 -0.09 17.73
C THR A 712 7.51 0.29 16.33
N LEU A 713 8.26 -0.07 15.28
CA LEU A 713 7.85 0.13 13.90
C LEU A 713 6.52 -0.61 13.60
N ARG A 714 6.38 -1.82 14.13
CA ARG A 714 5.15 -2.62 13.99
C ARG A 714 3.98 -2.03 14.77
N LEU A 715 4.20 -1.51 15.97
CA LEU A 715 3.17 -0.77 16.72
C LEU A 715 2.69 0.48 15.97
N TRP A 716 3.58 1.19 15.28
CA TRP A 716 3.17 2.28 14.38
C TRP A 716 2.29 1.74 13.24
N ALA A 717 2.69 0.67 12.56
CA ALA A 717 1.89 0.07 11.48
C ALA A 717 0.51 -0.42 11.97
N ALA A 718 0.42 -0.95 13.19
CA ALA A 718 -0.85 -1.34 13.82
C ALA A 718 -1.72 -0.15 14.22
N SER A 719 -1.13 1.03 14.45
CA SER A 719 -1.86 2.24 14.87
C SER A 719 -2.52 3.00 13.71
N VAL A 720 -2.13 2.74 12.46
CA VAL A 720 -2.64 3.46 11.29
C VAL A 720 -3.76 2.69 10.59
N GLU A 721 -4.76 3.40 10.07
CA GLU A 721 -5.78 2.83 9.19
C GLU A 721 -5.17 2.58 7.80
N PHE A 722 -4.50 1.44 7.65
CA PHE A 722 -3.63 1.16 6.49
C PHE A 722 -4.35 1.20 5.13
N THR A 723 -5.68 1.08 5.08
CA THR A 723 -6.48 1.19 3.84
C THR A 723 -6.53 2.62 3.29
N LYS A 724 -6.08 3.60 4.07
CA LYS A 724 -5.93 5.01 3.69
C LYS A 724 -4.45 5.39 3.67
N ASP A 725 -4.16 6.53 3.03
CA ASP A 725 -2.83 7.10 3.10
C ASP A 725 -2.47 7.40 4.56
N SER A 726 -1.27 6.98 4.95
CA SER A 726 -0.81 6.98 6.33
C SER A 726 0.43 7.86 6.48
N HIS A 727 0.54 8.56 7.61
CA HIS A 727 1.67 9.45 7.87
C HIS A 727 2.69 8.81 8.81
N ILE A 728 3.97 9.12 8.57
CA ILE A 728 5.04 8.77 9.49
C ILE A 728 5.97 9.95 9.75
N GLY A 729 6.36 10.12 11.00
CA GLY A 729 7.33 11.11 11.44
C GLY A 729 7.73 10.92 12.91
N PRO A 730 8.58 11.81 13.44
CA PRO A 730 9.05 11.74 14.83
C PRO A 730 7.91 11.66 15.85
N THR A 731 6.81 12.38 15.64
CA THR A 731 5.66 12.37 16.57
C THR A 731 4.97 11.00 16.62
N SER A 732 4.67 10.41 15.46
CA SER A 732 3.98 9.12 15.40
C SER A 732 4.86 7.98 15.94
N LEU A 733 6.17 8.03 15.68
CA LEU A 733 7.13 7.08 16.22
C LEU A 733 7.27 7.21 17.74
N ALA A 734 7.31 8.44 18.27
CA ALA A 734 7.33 8.67 19.72
C ALA A 734 6.06 8.14 20.41
N MET A 735 4.89 8.31 19.78
CA MET A 735 3.63 7.74 20.28
C MET A 735 3.65 6.21 20.29
N ALA A 736 4.14 5.57 19.22
CA ALA A 736 4.29 4.12 19.15
C ALA A 736 5.27 3.59 20.21
N ALA A 737 6.41 4.27 20.40
CA ALA A 737 7.40 3.92 21.41
C ALA A 737 6.83 4.03 22.84
N GLU A 738 6.05 5.09 23.11
CA GLU A 738 5.40 5.29 24.41
C GLU A 738 4.32 4.24 24.67
N ASN A 739 3.55 3.83 23.65
CA ASN A 739 2.63 2.72 23.74
C ASN A 739 3.37 1.41 24.10
N GLY A 740 4.44 1.07 23.37
CA GLY A 740 5.27 -0.09 23.68
C GLY A 740 5.83 -0.06 25.12
N ARG A 741 6.25 1.11 25.61
CA ARG A 741 6.70 1.30 27.00
C ARG A 741 5.59 1.01 28.02
N LYS A 742 4.36 1.47 27.76
CA LYS A 742 3.21 1.21 28.64
C LYS A 742 2.88 -0.27 28.71
N LEU A 743 2.86 -0.96 27.56
CA LEU A 743 2.66 -2.41 27.49
C LEU A 743 3.74 -3.17 28.30
N ARG A 744 5.02 -2.80 28.12
CA ARG A 744 6.13 -3.41 28.87
C ARG A 744 6.01 -3.19 30.39
N ASN A 745 5.54 -2.03 30.85
CA ASN A 745 5.35 -1.78 32.29
C ASN A 745 4.29 -2.69 32.90
N VAL A 746 3.18 -2.86 32.21
CA VAL A 746 2.09 -3.74 32.66
C VAL A 746 2.53 -5.19 32.65
N ILE A 747 3.19 -5.65 31.58
CA ILE A 747 3.81 -6.98 31.52
C ILE A 747 4.80 -7.19 32.66
N LYS A 748 5.65 -6.21 32.96
CA LYS A 748 6.61 -6.27 34.06
C LYS A 748 5.92 -6.42 35.42
N PHE A 749 4.83 -5.68 35.65
CA PHE A 749 4.03 -5.81 36.87
C PHE A 749 3.40 -7.20 36.98
N LEU A 750 2.81 -7.71 35.89
CA LEU A 750 2.23 -9.04 35.82
C LEU A 750 3.27 -10.13 36.14
N LEU A 751 4.42 -10.11 35.44
CA LEU A 751 5.53 -11.05 35.66
C LEU A 751 6.04 -11.01 37.10
N GLY A 752 6.24 -9.80 37.64
CA GLY A 752 6.79 -9.63 38.98
C GLY A 752 5.88 -10.10 40.12
N ASN A 753 4.57 -10.25 39.88
CA ASN A 753 3.59 -10.57 40.92
C ASN A 753 2.89 -11.93 40.74
N SER A 754 2.75 -12.42 39.51
CA SER A 754 2.10 -13.70 39.20
C SER A 754 2.97 -14.92 39.52
N GLN A 755 4.29 -14.77 39.48
CA GLN A 755 5.25 -15.85 39.72
C GLN A 755 6.13 -15.55 40.93
N ARG A 756 6.62 -16.60 41.61
CA ARG A 756 7.55 -16.47 42.74
C ARG A 756 8.77 -17.36 42.50
N GLY A 757 9.90 -16.76 42.12
CA GLY A 757 11.07 -17.52 41.69
C GLY A 757 10.74 -18.32 40.43
N GLN A 758 11.06 -19.62 40.43
CA GLN A 758 10.70 -20.53 39.33
C GLN A 758 9.30 -21.17 39.48
N GLN A 759 8.55 -20.85 40.53
CA GLN A 759 7.20 -21.42 40.69
C GLN A 759 6.19 -20.74 39.76
N PRO A 760 5.43 -21.51 38.96
CA PRO A 760 4.41 -20.97 38.08
C PRO A 760 3.25 -20.35 38.86
N ALA A 761 2.48 -19.51 38.19
CA ALA A 761 1.25 -18.95 38.76
C ALA A 761 0.26 -20.07 39.11
N PRO A 762 -0.57 -19.89 40.15
CA PRO A 762 -1.63 -20.85 40.48
C PRO A 762 -2.66 -20.93 39.34
N ARG A 763 -3.35 -22.06 39.24
CA ARG A 763 -4.42 -22.23 38.24
C ARG A 763 -5.72 -21.60 38.73
N LEU A 764 -6.44 -20.93 37.84
CA LEU A 764 -7.75 -20.33 38.14
C LEU A 764 -8.77 -21.35 38.68
N THR A 765 -8.66 -22.63 38.33
CA THR A 765 -9.55 -23.70 38.80
C THR A 765 -9.29 -24.14 40.25
N HIS A 766 -8.19 -23.70 40.87
CA HIS A 766 -7.78 -24.14 42.22
C HIS A 766 -7.84 -23.00 43.26
N VAL A 767 -8.44 -21.87 42.90
CA VAL A 767 -8.52 -20.67 43.74
C VAL A 767 -9.97 -20.22 43.84
N ASP A 768 -10.31 -19.58 44.96
CA ASP A 768 -11.60 -18.92 45.12
C ASP A 768 -11.48 -17.47 44.66
N LEU A 769 -12.30 -17.07 43.69
CA LEU A 769 -12.20 -15.77 43.02
C LEU A 769 -13.20 -14.79 43.64
N GLY A 770 -12.74 -13.61 44.05
CA GLY A 770 -13.61 -12.52 44.49
C GLY A 770 -14.44 -11.94 43.35
N LEU A 771 -15.36 -11.03 43.67
CA LEU A 771 -16.17 -10.33 42.67
C LEU A 771 -15.28 -9.48 41.73
N LEU A 772 -14.30 -8.76 42.29
CA LEU A 772 -13.38 -7.93 41.50
C LEU A 772 -12.48 -8.78 40.58
N ASP A 773 -12.07 -9.97 41.04
CA ASP A 773 -11.27 -10.93 40.26
C ASP A 773 -12.07 -11.47 39.07
N ARG A 774 -13.33 -11.86 39.29
CA ARG A 774 -14.22 -12.32 38.22
C ARG A 774 -14.55 -11.20 37.24
N HIS A 775 -14.69 -9.97 37.73
CA HIS A 775 -14.93 -8.81 36.88
C HIS A 775 -13.78 -8.54 35.92
N ILE A 776 -12.52 -8.56 36.40
CA ILE A 776 -11.38 -8.31 35.51
C ILE A 776 -11.19 -9.45 34.48
N LEU A 777 -11.59 -10.68 34.83
CA LEU A 777 -11.62 -11.80 33.89
C LEU A 777 -12.72 -11.61 32.82
N ASN A 778 -13.88 -11.05 33.19
CA ASN A 778 -14.90 -10.64 32.23
C ASN A 778 -14.40 -9.55 31.28
N GLU A 779 -13.82 -8.47 31.81
CA GLU A 779 -13.25 -7.38 31.00
C GLU A 779 -12.16 -7.90 30.03
N LEU A 780 -11.35 -8.87 30.46
CA LEU A 780 -10.37 -9.53 29.62
C LEU A 780 -11.05 -10.30 28.47
N ALA A 781 -12.11 -11.06 28.77
CA ALA A 781 -12.85 -11.85 27.79
C ALA A 781 -13.56 -10.96 26.75
N ASP A 782 -14.14 -9.84 27.18
CA ASP A 782 -14.80 -8.86 26.31
C ASP A 782 -13.78 -8.19 25.39
N MET A 783 -12.66 -7.69 25.95
CA MET A 783 -11.57 -7.10 25.18
C MET A 783 -11.02 -8.09 24.15
N GLU A 784 -10.79 -9.34 24.56
CA GLU A 784 -10.25 -10.37 23.70
C GLU A 784 -11.19 -10.74 22.54
N THR A 785 -12.49 -10.87 22.83
CA THR A 785 -13.54 -11.11 21.81
C THR A 785 -13.54 -10.00 20.77
N ASP A 786 -13.52 -8.75 21.22
CA ASP A 786 -13.50 -7.62 20.33
C ASP A 786 -12.19 -7.51 19.54
N VAL A 787 -11.04 -7.81 20.14
CA VAL A 787 -9.75 -7.82 19.42
C VAL A 787 -9.73 -8.91 18.35
N ILE A 788 -10.28 -10.09 18.62
CA ILE A 788 -10.46 -11.15 17.62
C ILE A 788 -11.27 -10.63 16.43
N ARG A 789 -12.41 -9.96 16.68
CA ARG A 789 -13.21 -9.33 15.62
C ARG A 789 -12.37 -8.37 14.76
N ASP A 790 -11.56 -7.51 15.38
CA ASP A 790 -10.73 -6.57 14.64
C ASP A 790 -9.64 -7.25 13.80
N TYR A 791 -9.02 -8.32 14.29
CA TYR A 791 -8.07 -9.07 13.48
C TYR A 791 -8.76 -9.76 12.29
N GLU A 792 -9.96 -10.31 12.47
CA GLU A 792 -10.75 -10.93 11.39
C GLU A 792 -11.20 -9.90 10.35
N GLU A 793 -11.59 -8.72 10.82
CA GLU A 793 -11.96 -7.60 9.98
C GLU A 793 -10.73 -6.85 9.43
N LEU A 794 -9.49 -7.19 9.80
CA LEU A 794 -8.28 -6.44 9.40
C LEU A 794 -8.32 -4.95 9.83
N TYR A 795 -8.79 -4.66 11.06
CA TYR A 795 -8.83 -3.33 11.66
C TYR A 795 -7.90 -3.25 12.90
N PHE A 796 -6.58 -3.30 12.66
CA PHE A 796 -5.56 -3.31 13.72
C PHE A 796 -5.55 -2.08 14.66
N PRO A 797 -5.90 -0.85 14.22
CA PRO A 797 -5.96 0.29 15.14
C PRO A 797 -6.99 0.09 16.25
N GLY A 798 -8.13 -0.52 15.93
CA GLY A 798 -9.15 -0.86 16.92
C GLY A 798 -8.63 -1.89 17.93
N ALA A 799 -7.88 -2.90 17.46
CA ALA A 799 -7.33 -3.94 18.31
C ALA A 799 -6.36 -3.31 19.33
N LEU A 800 -5.47 -2.44 18.83
CA LEU A 800 -4.52 -1.71 19.67
C LEU A 800 -5.22 -0.76 20.65
N GLN A 801 -6.29 -0.09 20.24
CA GLN A 801 -7.07 0.78 21.12
C GLN A 801 -7.72 -0.01 22.26
N ARG A 802 -8.34 -1.15 21.98
CA ARG A 802 -9.00 -1.99 23.00
C ARG A 802 -8.02 -2.56 24.00
N ILE A 803 -6.87 -3.04 23.52
CA ILE A 803 -5.75 -3.46 24.35
C ILE A 803 -5.32 -2.32 25.30
N ASN A 804 -5.12 -1.11 24.76
CA ASN A 804 -4.71 0.05 25.54
C ASN A 804 -5.73 0.48 26.59
N THR A 805 -7.03 0.42 26.26
CA THR A 805 -8.13 0.72 27.18
C THR A 805 -8.15 -0.25 28.34
N PHE A 806 -8.05 -1.57 28.08
CA PHE A 806 -8.00 -2.59 29.12
C PHE A 806 -6.75 -2.43 30.01
N VAL A 807 -5.59 -2.21 29.40
CA VAL A 807 -4.31 -2.03 30.11
C VAL A 807 -4.31 -0.80 31.02
N SER A 808 -4.85 0.32 30.55
CA SER A 808 -4.81 1.60 31.28
C SER A 808 -5.96 1.71 32.29
N GLY A 809 -7.17 1.36 31.86
CA GLY A 809 -8.39 1.43 32.68
C GLY A 809 -8.50 0.24 33.62
N ALA A 810 -8.91 -0.91 33.11
CA ALA A 810 -9.28 -2.08 33.90
C ALA A 810 -8.09 -2.62 34.74
N LEU A 811 -6.89 -2.71 34.16
CA LEU A 811 -5.71 -3.18 34.88
C LEU A 811 -5.08 -2.09 35.75
N SER A 812 -4.51 -1.05 35.14
CA SER A 812 -3.64 -0.12 35.86
C SER A 812 -4.40 0.75 36.87
N SER A 813 -5.56 1.29 36.49
CA SER A 813 -6.31 2.25 37.33
C SER A 813 -7.23 1.59 38.37
N LEU A 814 -7.61 0.32 38.15
CA LEU A 814 -8.52 -0.42 39.01
C LEU A 814 -7.82 -1.63 39.63
N TYR A 815 -7.60 -2.69 38.84
CA TYR A 815 -7.23 -3.99 39.41
C TYR A 815 -5.87 -3.99 40.10
N PHE A 816 -4.83 -3.41 39.49
CA PHE A 816 -3.49 -3.35 40.09
C PHE A 816 -3.45 -2.46 41.33
N GLU A 817 -4.15 -1.34 41.34
CA GLU A 817 -4.16 -0.44 42.48
C GLU A 817 -4.79 -1.11 43.70
N GLU A 818 -5.93 -1.79 43.50
CA GLU A 818 -6.65 -2.42 44.61
C GLU A 818 -6.04 -3.73 45.09
N THR A 819 -5.26 -4.41 44.26
CA THR A 819 -4.63 -5.69 44.62
C THR A 819 -3.22 -5.56 45.15
N LYS A 820 -2.55 -4.39 45.05
CA LYS A 820 -1.19 -4.16 45.59
C LYS A 820 -1.07 -4.53 47.07
N ASP A 821 -2.05 -4.12 47.87
CA ASP A 821 -2.06 -4.41 49.30
C ASP A 821 -2.07 -5.91 49.57
N ILE A 822 -2.90 -6.65 48.83
CA ILE A 822 -2.99 -8.12 48.88
C ILE A 822 -1.66 -8.74 48.45
N LEU A 823 -1.12 -8.31 47.30
CA LEU A 823 0.09 -8.87 46.71
C LEU A 823 1.32 -8.70 47.60
N TYR A 824 1.44 -7.54 48.27
CA TYR A 824 2.63 -7.15 49.01
C TYR A 824 2.55 -7.47 50.50
N CYS A 825 1.36 -7.37 51.09
CA CYS A 825 1.20 -7.48 52.55
C CYS A 825 0.70 -8.85 53.00
N ASP A 826 -0.07 -9.59 52.20
CA ASP A 826 -0.56 -10.90 52.62
C ASP A 826 0.54 -11.97 52.54
N GLU A 827 0.37 -13.05 53.29
CA GLU A 827 1.21 -14.23 53.17
C GLU A 827 1.18 -14.79 51.74
N ALA A 828 2.32 -15.36 51.32
CA ALA A 828 2.48 -15.90 49.98
C ALA A 828 1.45 -16.99 49.65
N THR A 829 1.09 -17.83 50.63
CA THR A 829 0.17 -18.97 50.53
C THR A 829 -1.28 -18.62 50.87
N SER A 830 -1.58 -17.37 51.22
CA SER A 830 -2.96 -16.96 51.53
C SER A 830 -3.88 -17.13 50.31
N SER A 831 -5.11 -17.61 50.55
CA SER A 831 -6.10 -17.87 49.48
C SER A 831 -6.32 -16.64 48.59
N ARG A 832 -6.50 -15.47 49.21
CA ARG A 832 -6.72 -14.19 48.51
C ARG A 832 -5.55 -13.81 47.61
N ARG A 833 -4.30 -13.96 48.08
CA ARG A 833 -3.13 -13.66 47.27
C ARG A 833 -2.95 -14.67 46.13
N GLN A 834 -3.22 -15.95 46.38
CA GLN A 834 -3.17 -16.99 45.37
C GLN A 834 -4.19 -16.75 44.25
N ALA A 835 -5.41 -16.30 44.60
CA ALA A 835 -6.44 -15.90 43.64
C ALA A 835 -5.96 -14.76 42.73
N VAL A 836 -5.49 -13.65 43.32
CA VAL A 836 -4.96 -12.52 42.54
C VAL A 836 -3.79 -12.96 41.66
N ALA A 837 -2.84 -13.74 42.19
CA ALA A 837 -1.69 -14.22 41.42
C ALA A 837 -2.12 -15.12 40.23
N ALA A 838 -3.15 -15.96 40.41
CA ALA A 838 -3.72 -16.78 39.34
C ALA A 838 -4.34 -15.91 38.23
N VAL A 839 -5.09 -14.87 38.60
CA VAL A 839 -5.69 -13.92 37.66
C VAL A 839 -4.61 -13.16 36.88
N LEU A 840 -3.59 -12.63 37.56
CA LEU A 840 -2.46 -11.94 36.89
C LEU A 840 -1.72 -12.87 35.93
N GLY A 841 -1.48 -14.12 36.34
CA GLY A 841 -0.86 -15.13 35.49
C GLY A 841 -1.71 -15.45 34.24
N HIS A 842 -3.03 -15.55 34.41
CA HIS A 842 -3.95 -15.76 33.30
C HIS A 842 -3.98 -14.57 32.33
N ILE A 843 -4.09 -13.34 32.84
CA ILE A 843 -4.04 -12.13 32.02
C ILE A 843 -2.74 -12.08 31.22
N LEU A 844 -1.60 -12.33 31.86
CA LEU A 844 -0.30 -12.34 31.19
C LEU A 844 -0.24 -13.37 30.06
N TYR A 845 -0.73 -14.58 30.33
CA TYR A 845 -0.83 -15.66 29.35
C TYR A 845 -1.67 -15.25 28.13
N ARG A 846 -2.85 -14.65 28.32
CA ARG A 846 -3.73 -14.21 27.21
C ARG A 846 -3.14 -13.01 26.46
N MET A 847 -2.71 -11.99 27.18
CA MET A 847 -2.12 -10.77 26.61
C MET A 847 -0.90 -11.06 25.72
N THR A 848 -0.05 -12.00 26.12
CA THR A 848 1.13 -12.39 25.32
C THR A 848 0.74 -12.89 23.93
N ARG A 849 -0.36 -13.65 23.82
CA ARG A 849 -0.88 -14.18 22.54
C ARG A 849 -1.61 -13.12 21.73
N ILE A 850 -2.41 -12.29 22.39
CA ILE A 850 -3.12 -11.16 21.76
C ILE A 850 -2.13 -10.18 21.10
N LEU A 851 -0.99 -9.94 21.76
CA LEU A 851 0.06 -9.03 21.28
C LEU A 851 0.99 -9.66 20.25
N ALA A 852 1.14 -10.98 20.22
CA ALA A 852 2.15 -11.67 19.41
C ALA A 852 2.11 -11.35 17.90
N PRO A 853 0.94 -11.17 17.24
CA PRO A 853 0.92 -10.72 15.85
C PRO A 853 1.56 -9.34 15.65
N ILE A 854 1.37 -8.40 16.59
CA ILE A 854 1.86 -7.02 16.46
C ILE A 854 3.29 -6.89 16.97
N THR A 855 3.60 -7.42 18.15
CA THR A 855 4.90 -7.31 18.84
C THR A 855 5.51 -8.69 19.08
N PRO A 856 5.97 -9.40 18.03
CA PRO A 856 6.44 -10.78 18.14
C PRO A 856 7.65 -10.91 19.07
N HIS A 857 8.61 -9.96 19.03
CA HIS A 857 9.82 -10.07 19.85
C HIS A 857 9.51 -9.86 21.34
N LEU A 858 8.65 -8.89 21.67
CA LEU A 858 8.18 -8.67 23.03
C LEU A 858 7.43 -9.90 23.57
N SER A 859 6.54 -10.48 22.77
CA SER A 859 5.79 -11.68 23.19
C SER A 859 6.70 -12.89 23.41
N GLU A 860 7.74 -13.04 22.60
CA GLU A 860 8.72 -14.11 22.76
C GLU A 860 9.65 -13.90 23.97
N GLU A 861 10.06 -12.65 24.23
CA GLU A 861 10.81 -12.28 25.43
C GLU A 861 10.02 -12.62 26.70
N VAL A 862 8.71 -12.34 26.71
CA VAL A 862 7.82 -12.70 27.83
C VAL A 862 7.70 -14.21 27.98
N SER A 863 7.55 -14.95 26.86
CA SER A 863 7.43 -16.41 26.88
C SER A 863 8.66 -17.09 27.51
N HIS A 864 9.87 -16.56 27.26
CA HIS A 864 11.11 -17.06 27.89
C HIS A 864 11.26 -16.69 29.37
N GLN A 865 10.58 -15.64 29.84
CA GLN A 865 10.52 -15.35 31.28
C GLN A 865 9.59 -16.33 32.01
N LEU A 866 8.57 -16.84 31.31
CA LEU A 866 7.60 -17.78 31.90
C LEU A 866 8.13 -19.22 31.97
N THR A 867 8.97 -19.64 31.02
CA THR A 867 9.56 -20.98 30.96
C THR A 867 10.95 -20.96 30.31
N GLU A 868 11.91 -21.70 30.87
CA GLU A 868 13.28 -21.79 30.36
C GLU A 868 13.38 -22.45 28.98
N LYS A 869 12.41 -23.30 28.62
CA LYS A 869 12.31 -23.99 27.32
C LYS A 869 10.85 -24.01 26.85
N PRO A 870 10.36 -22.95 26.18
CA PRO A 870 9.04 -22.98 25.59
C PRO A 870 8.99 -24.04 24.48
N GLU A 871 7.98 -24.92 24.48
CA GLU A 871 7.76 -26.00 23.48
C GLU A 871 7.53 -25.48 22.04
N GLY A 872 7.44 -24.16 21.86
CA GLY A 872 7.41 -23.45 20.59
C GLY A 872 7.39 -21.93 20.80
N PRO A 873 7.59 -21.11 19.76
CA PRO A 873 7.38 -19.67 19.85
C PRO A 873 5.90 -19.38 20.12
N SER A 874 5.62 -18.50 21.08
CA SER A 874 4.28 -18.14 21.60
C SER A 874 3.08 -18.97 21.06
N THR A 875 2.88 -20.18 21.61
CA THR A 875 1.63 -20.98 21.74
C THR A 875 0.32 -20.54 21.02
N ILE A 876 -0.47 -21.53 20.58
CA ILE A 876 -1.83 -21.39 20.04
C ILE A 876 -2.72 -20.46 20.88
N TRP A 877 -3.43 -19.56 20.18
CA TRP A 877 -4.44 -18.65 20.69
C TRP A 877 -5.82 -19.29 20.60
N THR A 878 -6.19 -20.03 21.65
CA THR A 878 -7.49 -20.70 21.79
C THR A 878 -8.60 -19.74 22.20
N ASP A 879 -9.86 -20.03 21.88
CA ASP A 879 -11.04 -19.22 22.23
C ASP A 879 -11.58 -19.50 23.66
N ASP A 880 -10.69 -19.89 24.58
CA ASP A 880 -11.06 -20.28 25.94
C ASP A 880 -11.54 -19.10 26.80
N ALA A 881 -11.28 -17.86 26.39
CA ALA A 881 -11.69 -16.67 27.13
C ALA A 881 -13.20 -16.50 27.23
N ARG A 882 -13.99 -17.04 26.28
CA ARG A 882 -15.45 -17.02 26.37
C ARG A 882 -15.99 -17.68 27.64
N LYS A 883 -15.24 -18.59 28.26
CA LYS A 883 -15.59 -19.21 29.55
C LYS A 883 -15.66 -18.19 30.70
N TRP A 884 -15.00 -17.05 30.53
CA TRP A 884 -14.95 -15.95 31.49
C TRP A 884 -15.84 -14.77 31.11
N HIS A 885 -16.68 -14.91 30.08
CA HIS A 885 -17.76 -13.98 29.82
C HIS A 885 -18.87 -14.19 30.86
N LEU A 886 -18.96 -13.28 31.84
CA LEU A 886 -19.78 -13.37 33.04
C LEU A 886 -20.75 -12.17 33.13
N PRO A 887 -21.86 -12.15 32.37
CA PRO A 887 -22.80 -11.03 32.35
C PRO A 887 -23.40 -10.68 33.71
N ASP A 888 -23.63 -11.68 34.56
CA ASP A 888 -24.09 -11.49 35.94
C ASP A 888 -23.09 -10.64 36.76
N VAL A 889 -21.79 -10.94 36.62
CA VAL A 889 -20.73 -10.18 37.31
C VAL A 889 -20.65 -8.76 36.77
N ALA A 890 -20.76 -8.57 35.45
CA ALA A 890 -20.79 -7.24 34.84
C ALA A 890 -21.96 -6.40 35.37
N THR A 891 -23.16 -6.99 35.42
CA THR A 891 -24.39 -6.34 35.93
C THR A 891 -24.25 -5.96 37.40
N LYS A 892 -23.63 -6.83 38.22
CA LYS A 892 -23.35 -6.55 39.64
C LYS A 892 -22.29 -5.46 39.81
N MET A 893 -21.27 -5.43 38.96
CA MET A 893 -20.18 -4.46 39.09
C MET A 893 -20.54 -3.07 38.59
N GLU A 894 -21.45 -2.92 37.63
CA GLU A 894 -21.87 -1.63 37.10
C GLU A 894 -22.28 -0.60 38.20
N PRO A 895 -23.22 -0.91 39.13
CA PRO A 895 -23.57 0.03 40.19
C PRO A 895 -22.40 0.29 41.15
N LEU A 896 -21.57 -0.71 41.43
CA LEU A 896 -20.38 -0.55 42.30
C LEU A 896 -19.33 0.36 41.66
N LEU A 897 -19.03 0.21 40.37
CA LEU A 897 -18.10 1.08 39.66
C LEU A 897 -18.60 2.52 39.58
N LYS A 898 -19.92 2.71 39.47
CA LYS A 898 -20.54 4.03 39.54
C LYS A 898 -20.36 4.65 40.94
N ILE A 899 -20.64 3.92 42.01
CA ILE A 899 -20.38 4.38 43.39
C ILE A 899 -18.89 4.69 43.59
N ARG A 900 -18.01 3.85 43.06
CA ARG A 900 -16.56 4.04 43.07
C ARG A 900 -16.17 5.38 42.45
N GLN A 901 -16.71 5.71 41.28
CA GLN A 901 -16.41 6.96 40.58
C GLN A 901 -16.67 8.18 41.48
N TYR A 902 -17.83 8.24 42.12
CA TYR A 902 -18.18 9.33 43.03
C TYR A 902 -17.34 9.31 44.32
N THR A 903 -17.00 8.12 44.81
CA THR A 903 -16.06 7.98 45.94
C THR A 903 -14.67 8.53 45.58
N MET A 904 -14.18 8.31 44.35
CA MET A 904 -12.90 8.86 43.91
C MET A 904 -12.93 10.39 43.85
N LEU A 905 -14.06 10.99 43.43
CA LEU A 905 -14.24 12.45 43.46
C LEU A 905 -14.17 12.99 44.90
N LEU A 906 -14.84 12.33 45.84
CA LEU A 906 -14.79 12.70 47.25
C LEU A 906 -13.36 12.59 47.83
N LEU A 907 -12.66 11.51 47.49
CA LEU A 907 -11.26 11.32 47.90
C LEU A 907 -10.34 12.39 47.30
N GLU A 908 -10.57 12.81 46.06
CA GLU A 908 -9.80 13.87 45.41
C GLU A 908 -10.06 15.23 46.08
N GLN A 909 -11.31 15.55 46.38
CA GLN A 909 -11.66 16.76 47.13
C GLN A 909 -10.98 16.78 48.51
N ALA A 910 -11.06 15.68 49.26
CA ALA A 910 -10.41 15.56 50.56
C ALA A 910 -8.88 15.68 50.49
N ARG A 911 -8.25 15.24 49.39
CA ARG A 911 -6.80 15.44 49.16
C ARG A 911 -6.46 16.89 48.87
N ASN A 912 -7.27 17.58 48.08
CA ASN A 912 -7.07 18.99 47.73
C ASN A 912 -7.15 19.89 48.96
N ASP A 913 -8.07 19.58 49.87
CA ASP A 913 -8.21 20.25 51.16
C ASP A 913 -7.17 19.81 52.21
N LYS A 914 -6.27 18.88 51.83
CA LYS A 914 -5.24 18.29 52.70
C LYS A 914 -5.80 17.55 53.92
N ALA A 915 -7.06 17.13 53.88
CA ALA A 915 -7.73 16.37 54.94
C ALA A 915 -7.21 14.94 55.05
N LEU A 916 -6.81 14.34 53.93
CA LEU A 916 -6.17 13.02 53.85
C LEU A 916 -5.06 13.00 52.79
N LYS A 917 -4.17 12.01 52.88
CA LYS A 917 -3.15 11.73 51.85
C LYS A 917 -3.56 10.58 50.94
N THR A 918 -4.12 9.51 51.50
CA THR A 918 -4.54 8.32 50.74
C THR A 918 -5.94 7.88 51.15
N GLY A 919 -6.68 7.26 50.22
CA GLY A 919 -8.06 6.81 50.51
C GLY A 919 -8.13 5.75 51.62
N LYS A 920 -7.06 4.99 51.81
CA LYS A 920 -6.89 4.01 52.89
C LYS A 920 -6.75 4.65 54.29
N GLN A 921 -6.99 5.96 54.42
CA GLN A 921 -7.14 6.69 55.69
C GLN A 921 -8.60 7.08 55.98
N ALA A 922 -9.50 6.85 55.03
CA ALA A 922 -10.90 7.22 55.13
C ALA A 922 -11.77 5.98 55.27
N MET A 923 -12.94 6.18 55.86
CA MET A 923 -14.06 5.24 55.87
C MET A 923 -15.18 5.83 55.02
N LEU A 924 -15.80 4.99 54.19
CA LEU A 924 -16.97 5.37 53.39
C LEU A 924 -18.24 4.86 54.04
N ARG A 925 -19.19 5.74 54.31
CA ARG A 925 -20.54 5.40 54.75
C ARG A 925 -21.47 5.52 53.56
N ILE A 926 -22.26 4.48 53.34
CA ILE A 926 -23.21 4.39 52.24
C ILE A 926 -24.60 4.17 52.81
N THR A 927 -25.55 5.04 52.47
CA THR A 927 -26.97 4.91 52.83
C THR A 927 -27.85 5.13 51.60
N GLY A 928 -29.12 4.75 51.67
CA GLY A 928 -30.04 4.86 50.52
C GLY A 928 -29.82 3.79 49.44
N GLY A 929 -30.33 3.99 48.24
CA GLY A 929 -30.36 2.97 47.19
C GLY A 929 -31.55 2.00 47.29
N ASP A 930 -31.80 1.29 46.19
CA ASP A 930 -32.86 0.29 46.09
C ASP A 930 -32.49 -1.03 46.80
N ALA A 931 -33.48 -1.91 46.97
CA ALA A 931 -33.30 -3.18 47.67
C ALA A 931 -32.26 -4.08 47.01
N ALA A 932 -32.16 -4.06 45.67
CA ALA A 932 -31.20 -4.86 44.92
C ALA A 932 -29.75 -4.41 45.18
N THR A 933 -29.48 -3.10 45.10
CA THR A 933 -28.13 -2.55 45.36
C THR A 933 -27.73 -2.73 46.82
N GLN A 934 -28.67 -2.57 47.76
CA GLN A 934 -28.44 -2.82 49.17
C GLN A 934 -28.10 -4.29 49.45
N SER A 935 -28.84 -5.24 48.85
CA SER A 935 -28.54 -6.66 48.95
C SER A 935 -27.16 -6.99 48.37
N LEU A 936 -26.81 -6.39 47.23
CA LEU A 936 -25.51 -6.58 46.59
C LEU A 936 -24.35 -6.09 47.48
N MET A 937 -24.49 -4.89 48.06
CA MET A 937 -23.48 -4.33 48.97
C MET A 937 -23.31 -5.18 50.24
N GLN A 938 -24.41 -5.72 50.77
CA GLN A 938 -24.36 -6.61 51.93
C GLN A 938 -23.71 -7.97 51.59
N GLU A 939 -24.04 -8.55 50.43
CA GLU A 939 -23.44 -9.80 49.94
C GLU A 939 -21.92 -9.69 49.81
N HIS A 940 -21.43 -8.56 49.28
CA HIS A 940 -20.00 -8.33 49.03
C HIS A 940 -19.33 -7.36 50.02
N GLN A 941 -19.89 -7.21 51.23
CA GLN A 941 -19.43 -6.23 52.24
C GLN A 941 -17.91 -6.25 52.48
N GLN A 942 -17.31 -7.44 52.49
CA GLN A 942 -15.88 -7.66 52.75
C GLN A 942 -14.97 -7.18 51.61
N GLU A 943 -15.50 -7.05 50.39
CA GLU A 943 -14.77 -6.62 49.19
C GLU A 943 -14.96 -5.11 48.90
N LEU A 944 -15.98 -4.46 49.46
CA LEU A 944 -16.32 -3.07 49.15
C LEU A 944 -15.19 -2.08 49.47
N ALA A 945 -14.49 -2.25 50.59
CA ALA A 945 -13.38 -1.36 50.97
C ALA A 945 -12.22 -1.44 49.96
N GLN A 946 -12.02 -2.63 49.38
CA GLN A 946 -11.10 -2.82 48.28
C GLN A 946 -11.64 -2.13 47.01
N ILE A 947 -12.87 -2.43 46.58
CA ILE A 947 -13.46 -1.85 45.36
C ILE A 947 -13.48 -0.31 45.40
N PHE A 948 -13.72 0.30 46.56
CA PHE A 948 -13.81 1.77 46.71
C PHE A 948 -12.50 2.45 47.14
N SER A 949 -11.37 1.73 47.20
CA SER A 949 -10.06 2.26 47.64
C SER A 949 -10.01 2.92 49.02
N VAL A 950 -10.88 2.52 49.96
CA VAL A 950 -10.96 3.09 51.32
C VAL A 950 -10.46 2.10 52.38
N ALA A 951 -10.34 2.54 53.63
CA ALA A 951 -9.94 1.68 54.74
C ALA A 951 -11.07 0.74 55.18
N GLU A 952 -12.30 1.25 55.19
CA GLU A 952 -13.49 0.57 55.68
C GLU A 952 -14.73 1.11 54.95
N VAL A 953 -15.75 0.27 54.80
CA VAL A 953 -17.07 0.65 54.25
C VAL A 953 -18.16 0.23 55.22
N GLN A 954 -19.04 1.17 55.55
CA GLN A 954 -20.23 0.95 56.38
C GLN A 954 -21.47 1.16 55.53
N VAL A 955 -22.34 0.15 55.47
CA VAL A 955 -23.59 0.18 54.70
C VAL A 955 -24.76 0.29 55.68
N GLY A 956 -25.47 1.41 55.66
CA GLY A 956 -26.62 1.68 56.53
C GLY A 956 -27.95 1.29 55.89
N LYS A 957 -28.99 1.06 56.71
CA LYS A 957 -30.34 0.68 56.25
C LYS A 957 -31.10 1.85 55.63
N HIS A 958 -32.08 1.52 54.77
CA HIS A 958 -32.90 2.43 53.96
C HIS A 958 -33.67 3.52 54.75
N SER A 959 -33.84 3.40 56.07
CA SER A 959 -34.86 4.15 56.83
C SER A 959 -34.38 5.09 57.94
N ASN A 960 -33.10 5.46 58.04
CA ASN A 960 -32.68 6.51 58.99
C ASN A 960 -31.37 7.21 58.57
N GLN A 961 -31.46 8.49 58.19
CA GLN A 961 -30.28 9.38 58.08
C GLN A 961 -29.62 9.63 59.46
N ASP A 962 -30.28 9.26 60.56
CA ASP A 962 -29.81 9.50 61.94
C ASP A 962 -28.99 8.36 62.58
N GLU A 963 -28.88 7.17 61.98
CA GLU A 963 -28.19 6.02 62.60
C GLU A 963 -26.65 6.07 62.51
N VAL A 964 -26.08 6.98 61.72
CA VAL A 964 -24.63 7.08 61.50
C VAL A 964 -24.08 8.45 61.91
N LYS A 965 -24.51 8.99 63.06
CA LYS A 965 -23.92 10.20 63.64
C LYS A 965 -22.69 9.86 64.49
N GLY A 966 -21.53 10.31 64.03
CA GLY A 966 -20.33 10.51 64.85
C GLY A 966 -19.71 11.86 64.51
N THR A 967 -19.21 12.58 65.50
CA THR A 967 -18.41 13.80 65.27
C THR A 967 -17.11 13.39 64.60
N SER A 968 -16.96 13.73 63.33
CA SER A 968 -15.77 13.46 62.52
C SER A 968 -14.97 14.75 62.32
N ALA A 969 -13.64 14.65 62.26
CA ALA A 969 -12.77 15.82 62.07
C ALA A 969 -13.02 16.54 60.73
N TRP A 970 -13.50 15.81 59.73
CA TRP A 970 -13.96 16.30 58.44
C TRP A 970 -14.98 15.31 57.86
N THR A 971 -15.85 15.80 56.98
CA THR A 971 -16.82 14.98 56.26
C THR A 971 -16.99 15.54 54.85
N TYR A 972 -16.97 14.67 53.85
CA TYR A 972 -17.29 15.00 52.46
C TYR A 972 -18.44 14.12 52.01
N SER A 973 -19.48 14.70 51.41
CA SER A 973 -20.65 13.93 50.99
C SER A 973 -20.98 14.14 49.52
N ASN A 974 -21.57 13.11 48.92
CA ASN A 974 -22.11 13.17 47.57
C ASN A 974 -23.37 12.32 47.47
N GLU A 975 -24.16 12.57 46.43
CA GLU A 975 -25.33 11.77 46.10
C GLU A 975 -25.15 11.11 44.73
N VAL A 976 -25.44 9.82 44.66
CA VAL A 976 -25.32 9.02 43.43
C VAL A 976 -26.69 8.52 43.01
N GLN A 977 -27.09 8.89 41.81
CA GLN A 977 -28.26 8.32 41.14
C GLN A 977 -27.80 7.23 40.16
N LEU A 978 -28.16 5.98 40.45
CA LEU A 978 -27.78 4.85 39.60
C LEU A 978 -28.54 4.85 38.26
N ALA A 979 -29.80 5.28 38.23
CA ALA A 979 -30.61 5.48 37.03
C ALA A 979 -31.29 6.87 37.05
N LEU A 980 -31.57 7.43 35.87
CA LEU A 980 -32.17 8.77 35.70
C LEU A 980 -33.54 8.92 36.39
N ASP A 981 -34.29 7.83 36.51
CA ASP A 981 -35.64 7.79 37.10
C ASP A 981 -35.67 7.12 38.49
N SER A 982 -34.51 6.90 39.12
CA SER A 982 -34.45 6.23 40.43
C SER A 982 -35.00 7.11 41.54
N THR A 983 -35.98 6.59 42.29
CA THR A 983 -36.59 7.27 43.45
C THR A 983 -35.83 7.02 44.76
N ALA A 984 -34.72 6.29 44.73
CA ALA A 984 -33.93 5.93 45.90
C ALA A 984 -32.44 6.28 45.67
N PRO A 985 -32.04 7.55 45.88
CA PRO A 985 -30.65 7.94 45.71
C PRO A 985 -29.74 7.26 46.73
N ILE A 986 -28.46 7.09 46.37
CA ILE A 986 -27.43 6.59 47.27
C ILE A 986 -26.66 7.78 47.81
N HIS A 987 -26.65 7.94 49.13
CA HIS A 987 -25.85 8.96 49.80
C HIS A 987 -24.50 8.36 50.21
N LEU A 988 -23.43 9.04 49.84
CA LEU A 988 -22.06 8.70 50.16
C LEU A 988 -21.52 9.74 51.15
N GLU A 989 -20.99 9.30 52.28
CA GLU A 989 -20.26 10.14 53.22
C GLU A 989 -18.87 9.57 53.47
N LEU A 990 -17.85 10.36 53.10
CA LEU A 990 -16.46 10.06 53.34
C LEU A 990 -16.00 10.75 54.63
N VAL A 991 -15.53 9.97 55.59
CA VAL A 991 -15.08 10.43 56.91
C VAL A 991 -13.69 9.85 57.24
N PRO A 992 -12.92 10.42 58.19
CA PRO A 992 -11.68 9.81 58.65
C PRO A 992 -11.95 8.43 59.24
N SER A 993 -11.03 7.49 59.01
CA SER A 993 -11.08 6.18 59.68
C SER A 993 -11.01 6.39 61.20
N PRO A 994 -11.85 5.70 62.00
CA PRO A 994 -11.75 5.74 63.46
C PRO A 994 -10.53 4.99 64.00
N LYS A 995 -9.85 4.19 63.16
CA LYS A 995 -8.69 3.37 63.49
C LYS A 995 -7.37 4.04 63.12
N HIS A 996 -6.27 3.53 63.66
CA HIS A 996 -4.93 4.05 63.42
C HIS A 996 -4.26 3.43 62.18
N LYS A 997 -3.30 4.15 61.61
CA LYS A 997 -2.52 3.71 60.45
C LYS A 997 -1.55 2.58 60.83
N CYS A 998 -1.71 1.41 60.20
CA CYS A 998 -0.73 0.33 60.30
C CYS A 998 0.59 0.73 59.61
N PRO A 999 1.77 0.60 60.26
CA PRO A 999 3.05 1.01 59.68
C PRO A 999 3.54 0.08 58.56
N ARG A 1000 2.99 -1.15 58.44
CA ARG A 1000 3.34 -2.12 57.39
C ARG A 1000 2.48 -1.98 56.13
N CYS A 1001 1.16 -2.11 56.22
CA CYS A 1001 0.27 -2.02 55.04
C CYS A 1001 -0.25 -0.61 54.74
N TRP A 1002 -0.04 0.35 55.64
CA TRP A 1002 -0.48 1.75 55.51
C TRP A 1002 -1.99 1.98 55.42
N ILE A 1003 -2.79 0.97 55.73
CA ILE A 1003 -4.24 1.10 55.90
C ILE A 1003 -4.56 1.48 57.35
N SER A 1004 -5.53 2.39 57.52
CA SER A 1004 -5.97 2.84 58.85
C SER A 1004 -6.98 1.88 59.46
N ILE A 1005 -6.47 0.73 59.93
CA ILE A 1005 -7.22 -0.39 60.51
C ILE A 1005 -6.57 -0.97 61.78
N ALA A 1006 -5.50 -0.36 62.29
CA ALA A 1006 -4.87 -0.78 63.54
C ALA A 1006 -5.65 -0.25 64.75
N GLU A 1007 -5.78 -1.07 65.80
CA GLU A 1007 -6.50 -0.68 67.02
C GLU A 1007 -5.74 0.37 67.84
N GLU A 1008 -4.41 0.39 67.75
CA GLU A 1008 -3.55 1.33 68.49
C GLU A 1008 -2.64 2.13 67.55
N SER A 1009 -2.18 3.29 68.02
CA SER A 1009 -1.23 4.10 67.27
C SER A 1009 0.13 3.42 67.18
N GLU A 1010 0.77 3.49 66.01
CA GLU A 1010 2.09 2.89 65.73
C GLU A 1010 2.16 1.35 65.87
N SER A 1011 1.02 0.65 66.00
CA SER A 1011 0.97 -0.82 66.03
C SER A 1011 0.61 -1.42 64.68
N LEU A 1012 0.95 -2.70 64.49
CA LEU A 1012 0.52 -3.47 63.33
C LEU A 1012 -0.98 -3.78 63.44
N CYS A 1013 -1.68 -3.83 62.31
CA CYS A 1013 -3.02 -4.43 62.31
C CYS A 1013 -2.93 -5.95 62.43
N THR A 1014 -3.99 -6.60 62.93
CA THR A 1014 -4.05 -8.06 63.15
C THR A 1014 -3.61 -8.86 61.91
N ARG A 1015 -3.99 -8.40 60.71
CA ARG A 1015 -3.58 -9.03 59.45
C ARG A 1015 -2.05 -8.98 59.24
N CYS A 1016 -1.42 -7.87 59.57
CA CYS A 1016 0.04 -7.71 59.40
C CYS A 1016 0.82 -8.40 60.52
N GLU A 1017 0.28 -8.46 61.74
CA GLU A 1017 0.88 -9.23 62.84
C GLU A 1017 0.97 -10.71 62.48
N ALA A 1018 -0.12 -11.29 61.96
CA ALA A 1018 -0.16 -12.69 61.55
C ALA A 1018 0.88 -13.06 60.48
N VAL A 1019 1.24 -12.12 59.59
CA VAL A 1019 2.19 -12.37 58.50
C VAL A 1019 3.66 -12.23 58.96
N VAL A 1020 3.90 -11.39 59.97
CA VAL A 1020 5.25 -11.07 60.45
C VAL A 1020 5.69 -12.04 61.56
N ASN A 1021 4.75 -12.48 62.37
CA ASN A 1021 4.93 -13.51 63.40
C ASN A 1021 4.99 -14.90 62.76
#